data_AF-A0A848WZS7-F1
#
_entry.id   AF-A0A848WZS7-F1
#
_cell.length_a   1.000
_cell.length_b   1.000
_cell.length_c   1.000
_cell.angle_alpha   90.00
_cell.angle_beta   90.00
_cell.angle_gamma   90.00
#
_symmetry.space_group_name_H-M   'P 1'
#
loop_
_entity.id
_entity.type
_entity.pdbx_description
1 polymer ?
#
loop_
_entity_poly.entity_id
_entity_poly.type
_entity_poly.pdbx_seq_one_letter_code
_entity_poly.pdbx_strand_id
1 'polypeptide(L)'
;MKRFFPIGLFLAIASLLPAQEGGGYRDFIREAAPILYFDFEDGKKPGLGKIVGKVQLNQEGPLAGKETSKFLPKEKNRAAKFEGNGGRIVIPDPGPGSQFDFGNGDPITIECWVSLDEISQGAHAYIIGKGRTGNPGVNANNQNWAFRLTGEGEFGMPNFLFRSADGKAVKGDWHRWKATSGVKTGSGWHHIAVTYLFGKPDSIRAWIDGEPVEGVWDMGGKTEARPVTDDDEIWIGSTLGGSANNSFRGLMDELAVYRREFDEELLADRVVLPNYHPLGDPARIPEGKVLVEVVENLGVKKAWPRRVKNADPRQEYVDEFFALYQLPEKYDDRGLRADRTNPFLVRASSRVTLPEGPLSIFLRTRGAGRLWMDGELIAETEFAYTGGGGHNGVPEVPKLYTPNMRAVGPGDREAMASVIEGDGKEHVFVLETIAGNGSARATLGETSVSISENRGDPYLLTPTAQKVMLTEQGWDDFRYERHAFYRDLNAKRRHEFSAGEREYWTKRHEFAAQKVSAKLAPRELDKLLEKSWANVKTAEDLSPAAREVAAIFSEKCHRCHAEKVKGGLRLDDHEAILKGGDSELPAVVPGKPEESYLVEVTHPDAEDRMPPKGEPLSEKERAAISKWIAEGAERTDRVGSAIEPSLIVNDLDFLRRATLDTTGVVPSPEEIDAFLADDEKTRRAKAIDRLLDDPRWADHWVSYWQDVLAENPNILKPSLNNTGPFRYWIYEALLDNKPMDQFVTELVLMEGSKLGGGPAGFGLAFQNDVPMAAKAHTIGTAFLGVEMKCARCHDAPYHDSTQRDLFELAAMLNTKGIKLPESSTVPAGSIPEGRESLIAMTLKAGETIQPKWPFEELFDAAELPDWVARKGGTPREKVAWSITSPENERFPRVIANRVWKRLLGAGFVDPVDDWEAGKPTHPELLDRLGSHFVASGYDLKELVRIVMNSEAYQRQARPLNPGNDPTFAHPIQRRMSAEQVVDSLFAVSGKPLESEEVTMDNDGTQVEKNMISFGFPRRAWEFTSLSNERDRPSLAIPKAQAVVDVLENFGWRAARAEPKSERETDPNVRQSAIVANGLVGRWVTTLSENHALTELALRENLTLNQFIEGVFKRVLSREPSDSERVIYAEILSEGFDKRIVPENQRPKPKRWEQLGHVAWSNHLSEEANRIKVEMEKRAAIGDFPTVALDRKWRENVEDMLWALLNSPEFVFVP
;
A
#
# COMPACT_ATOMS: atom_id res chain seq x y z
N MET A 1 -62.86 -18.00 -18.88
CA MET A 1 -64.34 -18.20 -18.96
C MET A 1 -64.92 -18.21 -17.54
N LYS A 2 -66.22 -17.87 -17.39
CA LYS A 2 -67.18 -18.06 -16.26
C LYS A 2 -66.61 -18.60 -14.90
N ARG A 3 -66.74 -17.92 -13.74
CA ARG A 3 -67.93 -17.49 -12.93
C ARG A 3 -68.55 -18.57 -12.01
N PHE A 4 -68.57 -18.24 -10.69
CA PHE A 4 -69.61 -18.45 -9.62
C PHE A 4 -69.49 -19.58 -8.55
N PHE A 5 -69.41 -19.15 -7.26
CA PHE A 5 -70.22 -19.44 -6.02
C PHE A 5 -70.81 -20.86 -5.73
N PRO A 6 -71.12 -21.29 -4.46
CA PRO A 6 -71.62 -20.51 -3.28
C PRO A 6 -70.99 -20.82 -1.87
N ILE A 7 -70.89 -19.87 -0.92
CA ILE A 7 -71.80 -19.39 0.19
C ILE A 7 -71.73 -20.16 1.53
N GLY A 8 -71.26 -19.46 2.59
CA GLY A 8 -71.31 -19.82 4.01
C GLY A 8 -70.95 -18.62 4.91
N LEU A 9 -71.45 -18.60 6.16
CA LEU A 9 -71.82 -17.36 6.88
C LEU A 9 -72.15 -17.70 8.37
N PHE A 10 -71.74 -16.99 9.43
CA PHE A 10 -72.32 -15.74 9.99
C PHE A 10 -71.48 -15.15 11.16
N LEU A 11 -71.32 -13.81 11.18
CA LEU A 11 -71.19 -12.79 12.27
C LEU A 11 -70.56 -13.08 13.66
N ALA A 12 -69.96 -12.11 14.39
CA ALA A 12 -69.88 -10.63 14.27
C ALA A 12 -68.42 -10.15 14.55
N ILE A 13 -67.91 -8.94 14.25
CA ILE A 13 -68.42 -7.57 13.97
C ILE A 13 -68.64 -6.66 15.21
N ALA A 14 -67.68 -5.76 15.45
CA ALA A 14 -67.80 -4.41 16.04
C ALA A 14 -66.87 -3.46 15.24
N SER A 15 -67.22 -2.19 15.08
CA SER A 15 -66.77 -1.36 13.96
C SER A 15 -65.47 -0.58 14.18
N LEU A 16 -64.43 -0.92 13.40
CA LEU A 16 -63.35 0.00 13.04
C LEU A 16 -63.71 0.70 11.72
N LEU A 17 -63.88 2.03 11.77
CA LEU A 17 -63.85 2.86 10.56
C LEU A 17 -62.40 2.89 10.04
N PRO A 18 -62.16 2.85 8.72
CA PRO A 18 -60.83 3.15 8.20
C PRO A 18 -60.49 4.61 8.52
N ALA A 19 -59.29 4.85 9.04
CA ALA A 19 -58.74 6.20 9.08
C ALA A 19 -58.71 6.75 7.64
N GLN A 20 -59.13 8.00 7.45
CA GLN A 20 -58.95 8.69 6.18
C GLN A 20 -57.48 8.66 5.78
N GLU A 21 -57.19 8.36 4.51
CA GLU A 21 -55.89 8.67 3.93
C GLU A 21 -55.71 10.20 3.98
N GLY A 22 -54.88 10.67 4.91
CA GLY A 22 -54.50 12.08 5.00
C GLY A 22 -53.72 12.52 3.76
N GLY A 23 -53.92 13.78 3.37
CA GLY A 23 -53.34 14.34 2.13
C GLY A 23 -51.82 14.26 2.06
N GLY A 24 -51.29 14.33 0.84
CA GLY A 24 -49.85 14.41 0.62
C GLY A 24 -49.29 15.79 0.97
N TYR A 25 -47.97 15.92 1.03
CA TYR A 25 -47.29 17.17 1.39
C TYR A 25 -47.78 18.37 0.56
N ARG A 26 -47.91 18.17 -0.76
CA ARG A 26 -48.42 19.20 -1.70
C ARG A 26 -49.87 19.59 -1.46
N ASP A 27 -50.67 18.72 -0.83
CA ASP A 27 -52.06 19.04 -0.50
C ASP A 27 -52.10 19.97 0.72
N PHE A 28 -51.25 19.77 1.75
CA PHE A 28 -51.09 20.73 2.84
C PHE A 28 -50.59 22.10 2.39
N ILE A 29 -49.70 22.14 1.39
CA ILE A 29 -49.27 23.40 0.76
C ILE A 29 -50.47 24.06 0.06
N ARG A 30 -51.20 23.33 -0.79
CA ARG A 30 -52.36 23.87 -1.55
C ARG A 30 -53.49 24.35 -0.64
N GLU A 31 -53.82 23.59 0.41
CA GLU A 31 -54.83 23.96 1.42
C GLU A 31 -54.44 25.21 2.21
N ALA A 32 -53.15 25.44 2.42
CA ALA A 32 -52.65 26.67 3.05
C ALA A 32 -52.63 27.89 2.11
N ALA A 33 -52.97 27.73 0.82
CA ALA A 33 -53.14 28.77 -0.18
C ALA A 33 -51.97 29.80 -0.25
N PRO A 34 -50.77 29.36 -0.70
CA PRO A 34 -49.61 30.24 -0.84
C PRO A 34 -49.84 31.31 -1.92
N ILE A 35 -49.28 32.50 -1.69
CA ILE A 35 -49.19 33.56 -2.71
C ILE A 35 -48.11 33.25 -3.76
N LEU A 36 -47.18 32.34 -3.46
CA LEU A 36 -46.13 31.89 -4.37
C LEU A 36 -45.68 30.48 -3.96
N TYR A 37 -45.56 29.56 -4.92
CA TYR A 37 -45.15 28.17 -4.66
C TYR A 37 -44.41 27.55 -5.85
N PHE A 38 -43.30 26.85 -5.58
CA PHE A 38 -42.50 26.12 -6.54
C PHE A 38 -42.23 24.69 -6.08
N ASP A 39 -42.74 23.72 -6.85
CA ASP A 39 -42.51 22.27 -6.68
C ASP A 39 -41.50 21.70 -7.68
N PHE A 40 -40.90 22.56 -8.52
CA PHE A 40 -39.86 22.29 -9.53
C PHE A 40 -40.02 21.06 -10.48
N GLU A 41 -41.19 20.38 -10.47
CA GLU A 41 -41.54 19.19 -11.26
C GLU A 41 -41.46 19.38 -12.78
N ASP A 42 -41.87 20.54 -13.27
CA ASP A 42 -41.88 20.84 -14.70
C ASP A 42 -41.29 22.24 -14.94
N GLY A 43 -40.06 22.23 -15.48
CA GLY A 43 -39.32 23.42 -15.88
C GLY A 43 -39.94 24.26 -17.00
N LYS A 44 -41.16 23.93 -17.45
CA LYS A 44 -41.96 24.70 -18.41
C LYS A 44 -43.27 25.25 -17.83
N LYS A 45 -43.54 25.10 -16.53
CA LYS A 45 -44.74 25.68 -15.90
C LYS A 45 -44.83 27.20 -16.12
N PRO A 46 -46.01 27.72 -16.50
CA PRO A 46 -46.29 29.16 -16.43
C PRO A 46 -46.03 29.67 -15.01
N GLY A 47 -45.24 30.74 -14.88
CA GLY A 47 -44.90 31.33 -13.58
C GLY A 47 -43.54 30.93 -12.99
N LEU A 48 -42.75 30.06 -13.65
CA LEU A 48 -41.42 29.69 -13.13
C LEU A 48 -40.45 30.88 -12.95
N GLY A 49 -40.65 31.98 -13.68
CA GLY A 49 -39.73 33.12 -13.70
C GLY A 49 -38.55 32.93 -14.66
N LYS A 50 -37.67 33.93 -14.75
CA LYS A 50 -36.50 33.97 -15.63
C LYS A 50 -35.27 33.43 -14.90
N ILE A 51 -34.69 32.35 -15.42
CA ILE A 51 -33.41 31.82 -14.92
C ILE A 51 -32.26 32.75 -15.35
N VAL A 52 -31.35 33.04 -14.43
CA VAL A 52 -30.11 33.81 -14.66
C VAL A 52 -28.93 33.08 -14.02
N GLY A 53 -27.83 32.92 -14.74
CA GLY A 53 -26.67 32.15 -14.26
C GLY A 53 -26.93 30.63 -14.30
N LYS A 54 -26.25 29.88 -13.42
CA LYS A 54 -26.33 28.42 -13.38
C LYS A 54 -27.37 27.91 -12.38
N VAL A 55 -28.56 27.58 -12.90
CA VAL A 55 -29.60 26.82 -12.18
C VAL A 55 -29.97 25.61 -13.03
N GLN A 56 -29.87 24.40 -12.47
CA GLN A 56 -30.23 23.15 -13.15
C GLN A 56 -31.55 22.64 -12.58
N LEU A 57 -32.58 22.49 -13.41
CA LEU A 57 -33.86 21.91 -13.03
C LEU A 57 -33.84 20.37 -13.14
N ASN A 58 -34.96 19.73 -12.82
CA ASN A 58 -35.18 18.28 -12.95
C ASN A 58 -34.20 17.40 -12.14
N GLN A 59 -33.58 17.94 -11.10
CA GLN A 59 -32.69 17.18 -10.21
C GLN A 59 -33.52 16.27 -9.29
N GLU A 60 -32.91 15.33 -8.58
CA GLU A 60 -33.65 14.44 -7.66
C GLU A 60 -34.06 15.22 -6.40
N GLY A 61 -35.38 15.36 -6.18
CA GLY A 61 -35.95 16.02 -5.01
C GLY A 61 -36.08 15.11 -3.77
N PRO A 62 -36.50 15.66 -2.61
CA PRO A 62 -36.76 14.90 -1.40
C PRO A 62 -37.92 13.90 -1.59
N LEU A 63 -37.85 12.73 -0.96
CA LEU A 63 -38.82 11.64 -1.13
C LEU A 63 -39.15 10.96 0.22
N ALA A 64 -40.42 10.70 0.49
CA ALA A 64 -40.85 10.12 1.76
C ALA A 64 -40.17 8.78 2.06
N GLY A 65 -39.70 8.62 3.30
CA GLY A 65 -38.94 7.44 3.74
C GLY A 65 -37.51 7.39 3.20
N LYS A 66 -37.05 8.40 2.45
CA LYS A 66 -35.66 8.59 2.02
C LYS A 66 -35.12 9.87 2.65
N GLU A 67 -34.87 9.82 3.96
CA GLU A 67 -34.33 10.92 4.78
C GLU A 67 -35.28 12.09 5.06
N THR A 68 -36.50 12.08 4.54
CA THR A 68 -37.43 13.23 4.62
C THR A 68 -38.86 12.85 5.03
N SER A 69 -39.72 13.87 5.21
CA SER A 69 -41.08 13.76 5.76
C SER A 69 -41.91 12.66 5.11
N LYS A 70 -42.63 11.87 5.92
CA LYS A 70 -43.52 10.78 5.47
C LYS A 70 -44.61 11.21 4.48
N PHE A 71 -44.91 12.50 4.38
CA PHE A 71 -45.96 13.06 3.52
C PHE A 71 -45.49 13.40 2.09
N LEU A 72 -44.19 13.44 1.83
CA LEU A 72 -43.65 13.68 0.49
C LEU A 72 -43.97 12.52 -0.48
N PRO A 73 -43.80 12.70 -1.81
CA PRO A 73 -43.95 11.58 -2.74
C PRO A 73 -43.01 10.42 -2.40
N LYS A 74 -43.49 9.18 -2.49
CA LYS A 74 -42.65 7.97 -2.30
C LYS A 74 -41.75 7.68 -3.50
N GLU A 75 -42.21 8.07 -4.69
CA GLU A 75 -41.51 7.92 -5.96
C GLU A 75 -41.53 9.23 -6.74
N LYS A 76 -40.41 9.54 -7.42
CA LYS A 76 -40.23 10.66 -8.37
C LYS A 76 -40.68 12.03 -7.83
N ASN A 77 -39.72 12.78 -7.32
CA ASN A 77 -39.84 14.21 -7.02
C ASN A 77 -38.67 14.96 -7.66
N ARG A 78 -38.83 16.25 -7.99
CA ARG A 78 -37.83 17.03 -8.74
C ARG A 78 -37.51 18.36 -8.07
N ALA A 79 -36.21 18.61 -7.93
CA ALA A 79 -35.66 19.83 -7.34
C ALA A 79 -34.92 20.72 -8.36
N ALA A 80 -34.64 21.96 -7.95
CA ALA A 80 -33.71 22.87 -8.63
C ALA A 80 -32.35 22.90 -7.90
N LYS A 81 -31.25 22.69 -8.63
CA LYS A 81 -29.88 22.88 -8.15
C LYS A 81 -29.35 24.26 -8.54
N PHE A 82 -28.80 24.98 -7.56
CA PHE A 82 -28.10 26.25 -7.75
C PHE A 82 -26.59 26.01 -7.53
N GLU A 83 -25.73 26.46 -8.45
CA GLU A 83 -24.27 26.29 -8.33
C GLU A 83 -23.58 27.45 -7.56
N GLY A 84 -24.36 28.35 -6.95
CA GLY A 84 -23.86 29.61 -6.41
C GLY A 84 -23.48 30.61 -7.51
N ASN A 85 -22.56 31.54 -7.20
CA ASN A 85 -22.00 32.52 -8.15
C ASN A 85 -23.06 33.27 -8.99
N GLY A 86 -24.15 33.69 -8.35
CA GLY A 86 -25.23 34.47 -8.96
C GLY A 86 -26.29 33.69 -9.74
N GLY A 87 -26.23 32.36 -9.74
CA GLY A 87 -27.32 31.50 -10.21
C GLY A 87 -28.62 31.77 -9.44
N ARG A 88 -29.68 32.13 -10.15
CA ARG A 88 -30.97 32.53 -9.56
C ARG A 88 -32.16 32.40 -10.51
N ILE A 89 -33.35 32.49 -9.93
CA ILE A 89 -34.61 32.65 -10.65
C ILE A 89 -35.17 34.04 -10.31
N VAL A 90 -35.63 34.77 -11.33
CA VAL A 90 -36.14 36.14 -11.23
C VAL A 90 -37.63 36.16 -11.57
N ILE A 91 -38.45 36.69 -10.66
CA ILE A 91 -39.91 36.76 -10.78
C ILE A 91 -40.30 38.25 -10.75
N PRO A 92 -41.02 38.75 -11.77
CA PRO A 92 -41.47 40.14 -11.78
C PRO A 92 -42.55 40.35 -10.70
N ASP A 93 -42.51 41.51 -10.05
CA ASP A 93 -43.61 41.93 -9.19
C ASP A 93 -44.80 42.43 -10.05
N PRO A 94 -46.06 42.10 -9.70
CA PRO A 94 -47.26 42.60 -10.41
C PRO A 94 -47.46 44.12 -10.43
N GLY A 95 -46.79 44.88 -9.55
CA GLY A 95 -46.93 46.33 -9.38
C GLY A 95 -47.65 46.73 -8.09
N PRO A 96 -47.92 48.04 -7.88
CA PRO A 96 -48.22 48.61 -6.57
C PRO A 96 -49.38 47.95 -5.81
N GLY A 97 -49.14 47.58 -4.55
CA GLY A 97 -50.12 46.86 -3.73
C GLY A 97 -50.17 45.37 -4.07
N SER A 98 -49.02 44.83 -4.49
CA SER A 98 -48.85 43.45 -4.91
C SER A 98 -49.07 42.49 -3.73
N GLN A 99 -49.36 41.23 -4.03
CA GLN A 99 -49.42 40.19 -3.00
C GLN A 99 -48.11 40.04 -2.20
N PHE A 100 -46.99 40.61 -2.66
CA PHE A 100 -45.69 40.64 -1.98
C PHE A 100 -45.40 41.93 -1.18
N ASP A 101 -46.31 42.91 -1.16
CA ASP A 101 -46.21 44.15 -0.37
C ASP A 101 -46.83 43.97 1.03
N PHE A 102 -45.99 43.69 2.02
CA PHE A 102 -46.43 43.49 3.41
C PHE A 102 -46.44 44.81 4.19
N GLY A 103 -47.45 45.00 5.04
CA GLY A 103 -47.56 46.11 6.00
C GLY A 103 -47.62 45.64 7.46
N ASN A 104 -47.76 46.57 8.40
CA ASN A 104 -47.97 46.21 9.81
C ASN A 104 -49.30 45.46 9.98
N GLY A 105 -49.27 44.33 10.69
CA GLY A 105 -50.40 43.42 10.84
C GLY A 105 -50.54 42.39 9.72
N ASP A 106 -49.75 42.47 8.64
CA ASP A 106 -49.66 41.36 7.68
C ASP A 106 -48.71 40.27 8.22
N PRO A 107 -49.13 39.00 8.26
CA PRO A 107 -48.23 37.89 8.51
C PRO A 107 -47.55 37.43 7.24
N ILE A 108 -46.28 37.02 7.34
CA ILE A 108 -45.54 36.30 6.32
C ILE A 108 -45.11 34.95 6.89
N THR A 109 -45.34 33.87 6.13
CA THR A 109 -44.67 32.59 6.36
C THR A 109 -43.94 32.19 5.09
N ILE A 110 -42.72 31.67 5.22
CA ILE A 110 -41.92 31.12 4.13
C ILE A 110 -41.45 29.74 4.57
N GLU A 111 -41.64 28.72 3.72
CA GLU A 111 -41.09 27.38 3.92
C GLU A 111 -40.38 26.86 2.67
N CYS A 112 -39.42 25.97 2.83
CA CYS A 112 -38.63 25.40 1.74
C CYS A 112 -37.97 24.09 2.17
N TRP A 113 -37.88 23.11 1.28
CA TRP A 113 -36.92 22.01 1.43
C TRP A 113 -35.58 22.43 0.81
N VAL A 114 -34.48 22.21 1.54
CA VAL A 114 -33.12 22.56 1.11
C VAL A 114 -32.15 21.41 1.34
N SER A 115 -31.21 21.22 0.43
CA SER A 115 -29.99 20.41 0.65
C SER A 115 -28.79 21.29 0.34
N LEU A 116 -28.12 21.76 1.38
CA LEU A 116 -27.04 22.75 1.29
C LEU A 116 -25.69 22.06 1.00
N ASP A 117 -25.10 22.31 -0.17
CA ASP A 117 -23.81 21.69 -0.56
C ASP A 117 -22.64 22.28 0.27
N GLU A 118 -22.64 23.60 0.47
CA GLU A 118 -21.62 24.35 1.21
C GLU A 118 -22.14 25.74 1.64
N ILE A 119 -21.52 26.34 2.67
CA ILE A 119 -21.66 27.75 3.01
C ILE A 119 -20.39 28.25 3.71
N SER A 120 -19.93 29.46 3.40
CA SER A 120 -18.76 30.07 4.05
C SER A 120 -19.16 30.81 5.33
N GLN A 121 -18.26 30.87 6.32
CA GLN A 121 -18.42 31.70 7.52
C GLN A 121 -18.81 33.14 7.15
N GLY A 122 -19.93 33.63 7.68
CA GLY A 122 -20.47 34.97 7.44
C GLY A 122 -21.13 35.20 6.07
N ALA A 123 -21.24 34.17 5.22
CA ALA A 123 -22.04 34.26 3.99
C ALA A 123 -23.55 34.29 4.30
N HIS A 124 -24.34 34.81 3.36
CA HIS A 124 -25.79 34.98 3.45
C HIS A 124 -26.50 34.36 2.23
N ALA A 125 -26.42 33.03 2.10
CA ALA A 125 -26.97 32.26 0.99
C ALA A 125 -28.48 32.46 0.85
N TYR A 126 -28.92 33.13 -0.23
CA TYR A 126 -30.30 33.56 -0.42
C TYR A 126 -31.22 32.38 -0.75
N ILE A 127 -32.30 32.18 0.01
CA ILE A 127 -33.38 31.26 -0.38
C ILE A 127 -34.32 32.03 -1.31
N ILE A 128 -34.99 33.07 -0.79
CA ILE A 128 -35.90 33.93 -1.54
C ILE A 128 -35.98 35.34 -0.90
N GLY A 129 -36.15 36.40 -1.71
CA GLY A 129 -36.39 37.73 -1.15
C GLY A 129 -36.91 38.79 -2.12
N LYS A 130 -37.65 39.74 -1.52
CA LYS A 130 -38.19 41.03 -1.97
C LYS A 130 -37.17 42.17 -2.01
N GLY A 131 -36.60 42.56 -3.14
CA GLY A 131 -35.75 43.76 -3.23
C GLY A 131 -34.23 43.52 -3.20
N ARG A 132 -33.45 44.62 -3.30
CA ARG A 132 -31.98 44.66 -3.48
C ARG A 132 -31.47 44.02 -4.79
N THR A 133 -32.29 44.03 -5.84
CA THR A 133 -31.92 43.49 -7.17
C THR A 133 -30.89 44.36 -7.89
N GLY A 134 -30.95 45.67 -7.66
CA GLY A 134 -30.22 46.70 -8.43
C GLY A 134 -30.98 47.24 -9.65
N ASN A 135 -32.28 46.95 -9.78
CA ASN A 135 -33.10 47.42 -10.90
C ASN A 135 -33.19 48.97 -10.97
N PRO A 136 -33.17 49.57 -12.19
CA PRO A 136 -33.36 51.01 -12.33
C PRO A 136 -34.76 51.45 -11.88
N GLY A 137 -34.82 52.49 -11.03
CA GLY A 137 -36.07 53.08 -10.55
C GLY A 137 -36.45 52.68 -9.12
N VAL A 138 -35.91 51.58 -8.60
CA VAL A 138 -36.03 51.18 -7.18
C VAL A 138 -34.77 51.57 -6.40
N ASN A 139 -34.90 51.78 -5.09
CA ASN A 139 -33.76 52.17 -4.25
C ASN A 139 -32.92 50.93 -3.91
N ALA A 140 -31.65 50.90 -4.34
CA ALA A 140 -30.75 49.75 -4.18
C ALA A 140 -30.48 49.30 -2.71
N ASN A 141 -30.88 50.12 -1.73
CA ASN A 141 -30.83 49.77 -0.31
C ASN A 141 -32.19 49.31 0.26
N ASN A 142 -33.27 49.24 -0.53
CA ASN A 142 -34.55 48.68 -0.07
C ASN A 142 -34.46 47.15 -0.05
N GLN A 143 -34.78 46.56 1.11
CA GLN A 143 -35.06 45.13 1.25
C GLN A 143 -36.40 45.00 1.92
N ASN A 144 -37.41 44.58 1.18
CA ASN A 144 -38.79 44.54 1.65
C ASN A 144 -38.93 43.36 2.61
N TRP A 145 -38.37 42.21 2.23
CA TRP A 145 -38.17 41.03 3.06
C TRP A 145 -37.21 40.05 2.38
N ALA A 146 -36.54 39.17 3.12
CA ALA A 146 -35.71 38.11 2.59
C ALA A 146 -35.55 36.96 3.60
N PHE A 147 -35.66 35.73 3.12
CA PHE A 147 -35.31 34.51 3.85
C PHE A 147 -34.05 33.88 3.22
N ARG A 148 -33.08 33.54 4.07
CA ARG A 148 -31.73 33.15 3.66
C ARG A 148 -31.06 32.33 4.77
N LEU A 149 -29.94 31.68 4.45
CA LEU A 149 -29.09 30.99 5.42
C LEU A 149 -27.83 31.81 5.71
N THR A 150 -27.44 31.91 6.97
CA THR A 150 -26.18 32.56 7.39
C THR A 150 -25.15 31.53 7.80
N GLY A 151 -23.97 31.56 7.18
CA GLY A 151 -22.93 30.56 7.42
C GLY A 151 -22.23 30.75 8.75
N GLU A 152 -22.27 29.74 9.62
CA GLU A 152 -21.52 29.65 10.87
C GLU A 152 -20.91 28.25 11.02
N GLY A 153 -19.58 28.16 10.93
CA GLY A 153 -18.86 26.89 10.85
C GLY A 153 -19.26 26.10 9.61
N GLU A 154 -19.84 24.92 9.84
CA GLU A 154 -20.39 24.03 8.81
C GLU A 154 -21.94 24.10 8.70
N PHE A 155 -22.56 25.13 9.29
CA PHE A 155 -24.02 25.27 9.36
C PHE A 155 -24.52 26.52 8.61
N GLY A 156 -25.66 26.39 7.93
CA GLY A 156 -26.48 27.49 7.44
C GLY A 156 -27.62 27.79 8.41
N MET A 157 -27.49 28.86 9.19
CA MET A 157 -28.48 29.30 10.17
C MET A 157 -29.64 30.04 9.47
N PRO A 158 -30.92 29.62 9.63
CA PRO A 158 -32.08 30.37 9.15
C PRO A 158 -32.02 31.85 9.55
N ASN A 159 -32.25 32.73 8.57
CA ASN A 159 -32.10 34.17 8.72
C ASN A 159 -33.19 34.91 7.98
N PHE A 160 -33.89 35.80 8.68
CA PHE A 160 -34.93 36.66 8.13
C PHE A 160 -34.49 38.12 8.19
N LEU A 161 -34.62 38.86 7.10
CA LEU A 161 -34.14 40.25 6.97
C LEU A 161 -35.20 41.13 6.30
N PHE A 162 -35.47 42.30 6.88
CA PHE A 162 -36.14 43.39 6.18
C PHE A 162 -35.56 44.76 6.58
N ARG A 163 -35.96 45.81 5.87
CA ARG A 163 -35.67 47.21 6.24
C ARG A 163 -36.98 47.94 6.51
N SER A 164 -37.02 48.76 7.57
CA SER A 164 -38.18 49.60 7.90
C SER A 164 -38.40 50.70 6.87
N ALA A 165 -39.67 51.07 6.66
CA ALA A 165 -40.06 52.12 5.72
C ALA A 165 -39.81 53.55 6.23
N ASP A 166 -39.92 53.76 7.55
CA ASP A 166 -40.01 55.09 8.15
C ASP A 166 -38.62 55.68 8.55
N GLY A 167 -37.54 54.99 8.20
CA GLY A 167 -36.16 55.33 8.56
C GLY A 167 -35.39 56.08 7.46
N LYS A 168 -34.55 57.06 7.85
CA LYS A 168 -33.70 57.85 6.94
C LYS A 168 -32.41 57.11 6.53
N ALA A 169 -32.50 55.86 6.11
CA ALA A 169 -31.39 55.02 5.66
C ALA A 169 -30.18 55.01 6.62
N VAL A 170 -30.43 54.93 7.93
CA VAL A 170 -29.42 54.90 8.99
C VAL A 170 -29.18 53.47 9.49
N LYS A 171 -28.13 53.29 10.30
CA LYS A 171 -27.65 51.97 10.80
C LYS A 171 -28.68 51.19 11.65
N GLY A 172 -29.79 51.82 12.07
CA GLY A 172 -30.87 51.21 12.86
C GLY A 172 -32.09 50.75 12.06
N ASP A 173 -32.17 51.02 10.76
CA ASP A 173 -33.41 50.77 9.98
C ASP A 173 -33.51 49.33 9.43
N TRP A 174 -32.50 48.50 9.68
CA TRP A 174 -32.39 47.13 9.17
C TRP A 174 -32.66 46.13 10.29
N HIS A 175 -33.60 45.22 10.10
CA HIS A 175 -34.03 44.28 11.13
C HIS A 175 -33.73 42.87 10.64
N ARG A 176 -32.80 42.22 11.32
CA ARG A 176 -32.35 40.87 10.99
C ARG A 176 -32.53 39.96 12.19
N TRP A 177 -33.25 38.87 11.99
CA TRP A 177 -33.32 37.76 12.92
C TRP A 177 -32.48 36.60 12.39
N LYS A 178 -31.75 35.93 13.27
CA LYS A 178 -30.88 34.78 12.94
C LYS A 178 -31.08 33.68 13.98
N ALA A 179 -31.36 32.47 13.54
CA ALA A 179 -31.42 31.30 14.40
C ALA A 179 -30.10 31.04 15.13
N THR A 180 -30.15 30.38 16.28
CA THR A 180 -28.98 29.87 17.03
C THR A 180 -28.54 28.47 16.60
N SER A 181 -29.40 27.74 15.89
CA SER A 181 -29.14 26.45 15.24
C SER A 181 -29.39 26.54 13.73
N GLY A 182 -28.91 25.56 12.96
CA GLY A 182 -28.91 25.63 11.50
C GLY A 182 -28.78 24.28 10.79
N VAL A 183 -28.97 24.32 9.47
CA VAL A 183 -28.83 23.16 8.59
C VAL A 183 -27.36 22.91 8.31
N LYS A 184 -26.88 21.69 8.60
CA LYS A 184 -25.47 21.32 8.33
C LYS A 184 -25.22 21.16 6.82
N THR A 185 -24.04 21.56 6.36
CA THR A 185 -23.64 21.37 4.96
C THR A 185 -23.43 19.89 4.66
N GLY A 186 -24.04 19.40 3.58
CA GLY A 186 -23.89 18.03 3.11
C GLY A 186 -24.57 16.95 3.98
N SER A 187 -25.52 17.29 4.85
CA SER A 187 -26.30 16.31 5.64
C SER A 187 -27.60 15.84 4.97
N GLY A 188 -27.79 16.14 3.69
CA GLY A 188 -28.97 15.75 2.91
C GLY A 188 -30.05 16.83 2.89
N TRP A 189 -31.30 16.39 2.72
CA TRP A 189 -32.47 17.27 2.67
C TRP A 189 -32.97 17.64 4.07
N HIS A 190 -33.31 18.93 4.23
CA HIS A 190 -33.89 19.50 5.43
C HIS A 190 -35.09 20.39 5.08
N HIS A 191 -36.10 20.45 5.94
CA HIS A 191 -37.14 21.47 5.86
C HIS A 191 -36.72 22.69 6.68
N ILE A 192 -36.95 23.88 6.15
CA ILE A 192 -36.76 25.14 6.88
C ILE A 192 -38.00 26.03 6.71
N ALA A 193 -38.45 26.63 7.80
CA ALA A 193 -39.55 27.60 7.78
C ALA A 193 -39.29 28.80 8.69
N VAL A 194 -39.92 29.93 8.35
CA VAL A 194 -40.01 31.12 9.20
C VAL A 194 -41.38 31.77 9.09
N THR A 195 -41.95 32.16 10.23
CA THR A 195 -43.20 32.91 10.37
C THR A 195 -42.91 34.23 11.06
N TYR A 196 -43.47 35.34 10.58
CA TYR A 196 -43.37 36.65 11.21
C TYR A 196 -44.62 37.50 10.97
N LEU A 197 -45.11 38.18 12.01
CA LEU A 197 -46.16 39.18 11.92
C LEU A 197 -45.54 40.58 11.98
N PHE A 198 -45.56 41.30 10.86
CA PHE A 198 -44.94 42.63 10.76
C PHE A 198 -45.58 43.60 11.76
N GLY A 199 -44.74 44.38 12.45
CA GLY A 199 -45.16 45.26 13.54
C GLY A 199 -45.28 44.58 14.92
N LYS A 200 -45.12 43.25 15.03
CA LYS A 200 -45.04 42.55 16.32
C LYS A 200 -43.72 41.76 16.42
N PRO A 201 -42.63 42.35 16.94
CA PRO A 201 -41.29 41.74 16.83
C PRO A 201 -41.11 40.41 17.58
N ASP A 202 -41.93 40.14 18.60
CA ASP A 202 -41.92 38.89 19.37
C ASP A 202 -42.72 37.75 18.72
N SER A 203 -43.36 38.00 17.56
CA SER A 203 -44.08 36.99 16.79
C SER A 203 -43.17 36.04 16.01
N ILE A 204 -41.89 36.38 15.81
CA ILE A 204 -41.02 35.61 14.94
C ILE A 204 -40.82 34.18 15.46
N ARG A 205 -41.06 33.20 14.61
CA ARG A 205 -40.81 31.78 14.86
C ARG A 205 -40.11 31.19 13.63
N ALA A 206 -39.23 30.24 13.84
CA ALA A 206 -38.61 29.49 12.76
C ALA A 206 -38.48 28.03 13.17
N TRP A 207 -38.38 27.16 12.17
CA TRP A 207 -38.30 25.72 12.34
C TRP A 207 -37.23 25.13 11.43
N ILE A 208 -36.62 24.03 11.89
CA ILE A 208 -35.75 23.17 11.10
C ILE A 208 -36.26 21.74 11.29
N ASP A 209 -36.54 21.05 10.19
CA ASP A 209 -37.04 19.66 10.18
C ASP A 209 -38.32 19.44 11.02
N GLY A 210 -39.16 20.48 11.17
CA GLY A 210 -40.38 20.47 11.99
C GLY A 210 -40.20 20.97 13.43
N GLU A 211 -38.97 20.97 13.94
CA GLU A 211 -38.64 21.39 15.31
C GLU A 211 -38.46 22.91 15.41
N PRO A 212 -39.00 23.58 16.46
CA PRO A 212 -38.85 25.01 16.65
C PRO A 212 -37.39 25.39 16.98
N VAL A 213 -36.91 26.51 16.45
CA VAL A 213 -35.55 27.01 16.73
C VAL A 213 -35.55 28.43 17.30
N GLU A 214 -34.75 28.63 18.34
CA GLU A 214 -34.49 29.96 18.91
C GLU A 214 -33.62 30.81 17.98
N GLY A 215 -33.61 32.12 18.22
CA GLY A 215 -32.78 33.05 17.48
C GLY A 215 -32.78 34.46 18.02
N VAL A 216 -31.82 35.25 17.53
CA VAL A 216 -31.50 36.58 18.02
C VAL A 216 -31.74 37.64 16.95
N TRP A 217 -32.24 38.80 17.38
CA TRP A 217 -32.32 40.00 16.54
C TRP A 217 -31.00 40.79 16.62
N ASP A 218 -30.47 41.21 15.47
CA ASP A 218 -29.32 42.12 15.38
C ASP A 218 -29.57 43.27 14.39
N MET A 219 -28.50 44.01 14.03
CA MET A 219 -28.55 45.29 13.30
C MET A 219 -29.36 46.36 14.05
N GLY A 220 -30.58 46.67 13.61
CA GLY A 220 -31.54 47.56 14.25
C GLY A 220 -32.39 46.88 15.34
N GLY A 221 -32.27 45.56 15.51
CA GLY A 221 -32.98 44.81 16.55
C GLY A 221 -34.48 44.62 16.28
N LYS A 222 -35.25 44.39 17.34
CA LYS A 222 -36.72 44.30 17.32
C LYS A 222 -37.34 45.63 16.88
N THR A 223 -38.41 45.58 16.09
CA THR A 223 -39.12 46.78 15.61
C THR A 223 -40.63 46.57 15.50
N GLU A 224 -41.39 47.64 15.74
CA GLU A 224 -42.83 47.74 15.45
C GLU A 224 -43.10 48.49 14.13
N ALA A 225 -42.06 48.97 13.44
CA ALA A 225 -42.20 49.67 12.17
C ALA A 225 -42.47 48.70 11.00
N ARG A 226 -43.22 49.17 10.01
CA ARG A 226 -43.56 48.41 8.80
C ARG A 226 -42.33 48.23 7.90
N PRO A 227 -42.24 47.13 7.13
CA PRO A 227 -41.19 46.99 6.14
C PRO A 227 -41.37 48.01 5.00
N VAL A 228 -40.28 48.30 4.30
CA VAL A 228 -40.32 49.06 3.05
C VAL A 228 -41.03 48.25 1.96
N THR A 229 -41.85 48.91 1.15
CA THR A 229 -42.55 48.35 0.00
C THR A 229 -42.25 49.20 -1.24
N ASP A 230 -42.15 48.53 -2.39
CA ASP A 230 -41.84 49.06 -3.72
C ASP A 230 -42.10 47.96 -4.76
N ASP A 231 -41.94 48.24 -6.06
CA ASP A 231 -42.23 47.29 -7.13
C ASP A 231 -40.99 46.46 -7.57
N ASP A 232 -39.97 46.28 -6.71
CA ASP A 232 -38.76 45.50 -7.09
C ASP A 232 -39.06 43.98 -7.23
N GLU A 233 -38.29 43.27 -8.06
CA GLU A 233 -38.47 41.85 -8.36
C GLU A 233 -38.21 40.93 -7.14
N ILE A 234 -38.76 39.71 -7.22
CA ILE A 234 -38.51 38.62 -6.28
C ILE A 234 -37.42 37.72 -6.87
N TRP A 235 -36.32 37.51 -6.14
CA TRP A 235 -35.21 36.66 -6.58
C TRP A 235 -35.08 35.43 -5.65
N ILE A 236 -34.91 34.24 -6.25
CA ILE A 236 -34.65 32.96 -5.59
C ILE A 236 -33.20 32.53 -5.85
N GLY A 237 -32.46 32.13 -4.82
CA GLY A 237 -31.10 31.57 -4.95
C GLY A 237 -29.94 32.57 -4.93
N SER A 238 -30.16 33.88 -5.18
CA SER A 238 -29.11 34.91 -5.04
C SER A 238 -29.70 36.32 -4.89
N THR A 239 -28.90 37.26 -4.35
CA THR A 239 -29.16 38.71 -4.38
C THR A 239 -27.90 39.50 -4.81
N LEU A 240 -27.91 40.85 -4.69
CA LEU A 240 -26.76 41.76 -4.84
C LEU A 240 -25.95 41.52 -6.12
N GLY A 241 -26.63 41.56 -7.28
CA GLY A 241 -26.00 41.39 -8.59
C GLY A 241 -25.40 40.01 -8.88
N GLY A 242 -25.55 39.04 -7.97
CA GLY A 242 -24.96 37.69 -8.08
C GLY A 242 -23.69 37.47 -7.24
N SER A 243 -23.50 38.24 -6.17
CA SER A 243 -22.38 38.08 -5.24
C SER A 243 -22.29 36.64 -4.70
N ALA A 244 -21.11 36.02 -4.78
CA ALA A 244 -20.88 34.64 -4.36
C ALA A 244 -21.27 34.40 -2.89
N ASN A 245 -20.90 35.31 -1.97
CA ASN A 245 -21.26 35.25 -0.55
C ASN A 245 -22.76 35.47 -0.27
N ASN A 246 -23.56 35.77 -1.30
CA ASN A 246 -25.01 35.95 -1.20
C ASN A 246 -25.76 35.02 -2.18
N SER A 247 -25.09 33.98 -2.68
CA SER A 247 -25.67 32.96 -3.56
C SER A 247 -25.81 31.64 -2.81
N PHE A 248 -26.92 30.93 -3.00
CA PHE A 248 -27.09 29.57 -2.50
C PHE A 248 -26.38 28.55 -3.40
N ARG A 249 -25.70 27.56 -2.80
CA ARG A 249 -25.14 26.41 -3.51
C ARG A 249 -25.71 25.12 -2.88
N GLY A 250 -26.45 24.37 -3.67
CA GLY A 250 -27.22 23.21 -3.20
C GLY A 250 -28.48 22.99 -4.01
N LEU A 251 -29.39 22.18 -3.48
CA LEU A 251 -30.73 21.94 -4.02
C LEU A 251 -31.80 22.68 -3.20
N MET A 252 -32.86 23.13 -3.87
CA MET A 252 -34.11 23.59 -3.24
C MET A 252 -35.30 22.85 -3.86
N ASP A 253 -36.33 22.63 -3.05
CA ASP A 253 -37.62 22.14 -3.50
C ASP A 253 -38.78 22.67 -2.62
N GLU A 254 -40.02 22.55 -3.09
CA GLU A 254 -41.25 22.83 -2.34
C GLU A 254 -41.27 24.22 -1.66
N LEU A 255 -40.70 25.23 -2.32
CA LEU A 255 -40.55 26.59 -1.82
C LEU A 255 -41.89 27.32 -1.87
N ALA A 256 -42.44 27.71 -0.72
CA ALA A 256 -43.72 28.42 -0.61
C ALA A 256 -43.64 29.70 0.23
N VAL A 257 -44.48 30.69 -0.12
CA VAL A 257 -44.67 31.96 0.61
C VAL A 257 -46.17 32.18 0.84
N TYR A 258 -46.54 32.59 2.06
CA TYR A 258 -47.93 32.75 2.51
C TYR A 258 -48.17 34.11 3.17
N ARG A 259 -49.42 34.60 3.11
CA ARG A 259 -49.97 35.68 3.96
C ARG A 259 -50.74 35.12 5.16
N ARG A 260 -50.12 34.21 5.91
CA ARG A 260 -50.72 33.52 7.07
C ARG A 260 -49.64 33.16 8.09
N GLU A 261 -49.99 33.16 9.38
CA GLU A 261 -49.14 32.58 10.44
C GLU A 261 -49.38 31.06 10.54
N PHE A 262 -48.30 30.29 10.66
CA PHE A 262 -48.35 28.89 11.07
C PHE A 262 -48.00 28.77 12.55
N ASP A 263 -48.73 27.92 13.25
CA ASP A 263 -48.41 27.48 14.61
C ASP A 263 -47.45 26.27 14.60
N GLU A 264 -46.98 25.90 15.79
CA GLU A 264 -45.97 24.87 15.99
C GLU A 264 -46.51 23.46 15.68
N GLU A 265 -47.76 23.18 16.08
CA GLU A 265 -48.45 21.91 15.81
C GLU A 265 -48.58 21.66 14.31
N LEU A 266 -49.01 22.67 13.53
CA LEU A 266 -49.17 22.57 12.07
C LEU A 266 -47.85 22.22 11.36
N LEU A 267 -46.70 22.74 11.82
CA LEU A 267 -45.41 22.49 11.18
C LEU A 267 -44.77 21.17 11.61
N ALA A 268 -44.87 20.80 12.89
CA ALA A 268 -44.46 19.48 13.37
C ALA A 268 -45.24 18.36 12.67
N ASP A 269 -46.57 18.50 12.54
CA ASP A 269 -47.40 17.50 11.86
C ASP A 269 -47.15 17.41 10.34
N ARG A 270 -46.58 18.46 9.70
CA ARG A 270 -46.20 18.43 8.27
C ARG A 270 -44.85 17.76 8.01
N VAL A 271 -43.95 17.75 9.00
CA VAL A 271 -42.56 17.32 8.85
C VAL A 271 -42.24 16.19 9.82
N VAL A 272 -42.74 14.99 9.53
CA VAL A 272 -42.41 13.79 10.32
C VAL A 272 -41.28 13.03 9.65
N LEU A 273 -40.04 13.31 10.09
CA LEU A 273 -38.85 12.57 9.67
C LEU A 273 -38.84 11.13 10.21
N PRO A 274 -38.24 10.17 9.49
CA PRO A 274 -38.00 8.83 10.03
C PRO A 274 -36.89 8.86 11.08
N ASN A 275 -37.09 8.14 12.19
CA ASN A 275 -36.01 7.88 13.16
C ASN A 275 -34.84 7.16 12.48
N TYR A 276 -33.61 7.60 12.77
CA TYR A 276 -32.42 6.87 12.34
C TYR A 276 -32.30 5.57 13.14
N HIS A 277 -32.54 4.44 12.48
CA HIS A 277 -32.16 3.13 12.97
C HIS A 277 -30.83 2.71 12.35
N PRO A 278 -29.98 1.94 13.05
CA PRO A 278 -28.77 1.37 12.45
C PRO A 278 -29.12 0.63 11.16
N LEU A 279 -28.35 0.88 10.10
CA LEU A 279 -28.78 0.65 8.71
C LEU A 279 -28.65 -0.84 8.25
N GLY A 280 -28.89 -1.80 9.14
CA GLY A 280 -28.72 -3.25 8.92
C GLY A 280 -29.88 -4.10 9.47
N ASP A 281 -29.98 -5.33 9.00
CA ASP A 281 -31.04 -6.28 9.39
C ASP A 281 -30.52 -7.30 10.43
N PRO A 282 -31.02 -7.28 11.68
CA PRO A 282 -30.63 -8.25 12.71
C PRO A 282 -30.87 -9.71 12.32
N ALA A 283 -31.79 -10.01 11.40
CA ALA A 283 -32.03 -11.37 10.92
C ALA A 283 -30.85 -11.94 10.12
N ARG A 284 -29.94 -11.09 9.61
CA ARG A 284 -28.73 -11.50 8.88
C ARG A 284 -27.55 -11.83 9.81
N ILE A 285 -27.64 -11.50 11.10
CA ILE A 285 -26.57 -11.76 12.06
C ILE A 285 -26.37 -13.28 12.25
N PRO A 286 -25.17 -13.83 11.97
CA PRO A 286 -24.86 -15.24 12.17
C PRO A 286 -24.75 -15.59 13.66
N GLU A 287 -25.01 -16.85 13.98
CA GLU A 287 -24.83 -17.39 15.34
C GLU A 287 -23.34 -17.46 15.71
N GLY A 288 -22.98 -17.02 16.92
CA GLY A 288 -21.62 -17.12 17.47
C GLY A 288 -20.54 -16.32 16.73
N LYS A 289 -20.90 -15.39 15.84
CA LYS A 289 -19.97 -14.60 15.01
C LYS A 289 -20.41 -13.14 14.86
N VAL A 290 -19.45 -12.28 14.55
CA VAL A 290 -19.67 -10.86 14.25
C VAL A 290 -19.77 -10.69 12.73
N LEU A 291 -20.92 -10.27 12.22
CA LEU A 291 -21.07 -9.88 10.81
C LEU A 291 -20.49 -8.49 10.61
N VAL A 292 -19.50 -8.36 9.73
CA VAL A 292 -18.89 -7.08 9.36
C VAL A 292 -19.26 -6.72 7.93
N GLU A 293 -19.87 -5.55 7.77
CA GLU A 293 -20.37 -4.97 6.52
C GLU A 293 -19.58 -3.68 6.19
N VAL A 294 -19.12 -3.54 4.95
CA VAL A 294 -18.42 -2.35 4.45
C VAL A 294 -19.26 -1.68 3.37
N VAL A 295 -19.57 -0.40 3.60
CA VAL A 295 -20.53 0.38 2.83
C VAL A 295 -19.83 1.60 2.23
N GLU A 296 -19.65 1.58 0.91
CA GLU A 296 -18.96 2.62 0.13
C GLU A 296 -19.94 3.61 -0.52
N ASN A 297 -19.43 4.74 -1.02
CA ASN A 297 -20.21 5.79 -1.70
C ASN A 297 -21.29 6.45 -0.82
N LEU A 298 -20.97 6.76 0.44
CA LEU A 298 -21.93 7.31 1.42
C LEU A 298 -22.62 8.62 1.01
N GLY A 299 -22.10 9.36 0.02
CA GLY A 299 -22.62 10.67 -0.41
C GLY A 299 -22.29 11.83 0.55
N VAL A 300 -22.10 11.53 1.84
CA VAL A 300 -21.72 12.47 2.91
C VAL A 300 -20.22 12.39 3.23
N LYS A 301 -19.66 13.45 3.83
CA LYS A 301 -18.23 13.54 4.20
C LYS A 301 -17.95 13.67 5.70
N LYS A 302 -18.75 14.47 6.42
CA LYS A 302 -18.55 14.83 7.84
C LYS A 302 -19.84 14.73 8.66
N ALA A 303 -20.74 13.85 8.24
CA ALA A 303 -22.04 13.61 8.85
C ALA A 303 -22.37 12.12 8.74
N TRP A 304 -23.25 11.64 9.60
CA TRP A 304 -23.82 10.30 9.45
C TRP A 304 -24.78 10.30 8.25
N PRO A 305 -24.71 9.30 7.34
CA PRO A 305 -25.65 9.22 6.23
C PRO A 305 -27.04 8.93 6.79
N ARG A 306 -28.03 9.81 6.55
CA ARG A 306 -29.42 9.57 6.95
C ARG A 306 -30.00 8.34 6.20
N ARG A 307 -29.47 8.03 5.01
CA ARG A 307 -29.66 6.80 4.23
C ARG A 307 -28.44 6.58 3.31
N VAL A 308 -28.13 5.33 2.99
CA VAL A 308 -27.13 5.01 1.96
C VAL A 308 -27.81 4.77 0.60
N LYS A 309 -27.29 5.40 -0.46
CA LYS A 309 -27.76 5.19 -1.83
C LYS A 309 -27.10 3.92 -2.39
N ASN A 310 -27.91 2.86 -2.56
CA ASN A 310 -27.51 1.45 -2.64
C ASN A 310 -26.99 0.95 -1.28
N ALA A 311 -27.91 0.63 -0.38
CA ALA A 311 -27.61 0.26 1.01
C ALA A 311 -27.01 -1.15 1.19
N ASP A 312 -26.93 -1.94 0.11
CA ASP A 312 -26.30 -3.26 0.15
C ASP A 312 -24.78 -3.11 0.41
N PRO A 313 -24.20 -3.91 1.34
CA PRO A 313 -22.77 -3.87 1.59
C PRO A 313 -22.00 -4.21 0.30
N ARG A 314 -20.99 -3.39 -0.02
CA ARG A 314 -20.09 -3.66 -1.16
C ARG A 314 -19.08 -4.76 -0.85
N GLN A 315 -18.89 -5.04 0.43
CA GLN A 315 -18.08 -6.11 0.95
C GLN A 315 -18.62 -6.52 2.32
N GLU A 316 -18.69 -7.82 2.57
CA GLU A 316 -19.02 -8.39 3.87
C GLU A 316 -18.10 -9.56 4.19
N TYR A 317 -17.95 -9.85 5.48
CA TYR A 317 -17.24 -11.00 6.05
C TYR A 317 -17.70 -11.23 7.50
N VAL A 318 -17.26 -12.34 8.11
CA VAL A 318 -17.51 -12.64 9.53
C VAL A 318 -16.20 -12.65 10.31
N ASP A 319 -16.22 -12.10 11.52
CA ASP A 319 -15.11 -12.10 12.48
C ASP A 319 -15.63 -12.62 13.85
N GLU A 320 -14.79 -12.59 14.87
CA GLU A 320 -15.07 -13.12 16.21
C GLU A 320 -15.13 -12.04 17.29
N PHE A 321 -14.71 -10.81 17.00
CA PHE A 321 -14.61 -9.72 17.96
C PHE A 321 -15.19 -8.43 17.38
N PHE A 322 -15.78 -7.59 18.22
CA PHE A 322 -16.03 -6.19 17.89
C PHE A 322 -14.71 -5.39 17.97
N ALA A 323 -13.69 -5.79 17.21
CA ALA A 323 -12.40 -5.13 17.17
C ALA A 323 -11.82 -5.18 15.75
N LEU A 324 -11.52 -4.01 15.19
CA LEU A 324 -11.23 -3.80 13.77
C LEU A 324 -10.02 -2.88 13.64
N TYR A 325 -8.81 -3.46 13.68
CA TYR A 325 -7.56 -2.72 13.45
C TYR A 325 -7.23 -2.55 11.96
N GLN A 326 -7.79 -3.40 11.10
CA GLN A 326 -7.73 -3.31 9.64
C GLN A 326 -9.00 -3.90 9.02
N LEU A 327 -9.09 -3.90 7.69
CA LEU A 327 -10.15 -4.57 6.92
C LEU A 327 -9.54 -5.57 5.93
N PRO A 328 -10.28 -6.59 5.48
CA PRO A 328 -9.85 -7.43 4.36
C PRO A 328 -9.79 -6.56 3.12
N GLU A 329 -8.83 -6.78 2.24
CA GLU A 329 -8.57 -5.91 1.09
C GLU A 329 -9.69 -5.96 0.05
N LYS A 330 -9.75 -4.90 -0.76
CA LYS A 330 -10.70 -4.79 -1.87
C LYS A 330 -9.96 -5.14 -3.16
N TYR A 331 -10.60 -5.94 -3.99
CA TYR A 331 -10.05 -6.42 -5.26
C TYR A 331 -11.00 -6.08 -6.43
N ASP A 332 -10.43 -5.90 -7.62
CA ASP A 332 -11.20 -5.84 -8.87
C ASP A 332 -11.57 -7.25 -9.38
N ASP A 333 -12.25 -7.33 -10.52
CA ASP A 333 -12.68 -8.56 -11.20
C ASP A 333 -11.55 -9.46 -11.71
N ARG A 334 -10.29 -9.09 -11.45
CA ARG A 334 -9.08 -9.85 -11.81
C ARG A 334 -8.22 -10.16 -10.59
N GLY A 335 -8.72 -9.86 -9.38
CA GLY A 335 -7.98 -10.06 -8.14
C GLY A 335 -6.90 -9.01 -7.88
N LEU A 336 -6.86 -7.90 -8.62
CA LEU A 336 -5.92 -6.80 -8.35
C LEU A 336 -6.46 -5.90 -7.24
N ARG A 337 -5.59 -5.45 -6.33
CA ARG A 337 -5.96 -4.48 -5.27
C ARG A 337 -6.66 -3.27 -5.87
N ALA A 338 -7.77 -2.84 -5.27
CA ALA A 338 -8.61 -1.74 -5.76
C ALA A 338 -8.97 -0.75 -4.65
N ASP A 339 -9.10 0.53 -5.02
CA ASP A 339 -9.31 1.62 -4.06
C ASP A 339 -10.73 1.63 -3.45
N ARG A 340 -10.84 2.04 -2.19
CA ARG A 340 -12.11 2.34 -1.52
C ARG A 340 -12.50 3.81 -1.66
N THR A 341 -13.80 4.10 -1.63
CA THR A 341 -14.26 5.50 -1.53
C THR A 341 -13.93 6.08 -0.17
N ASN A 342 -13.43 7.33 -0.12
CA ASN A 342 -13.20 8.04 1.14
C ASN A 342 -14.25 9.17 1.32
N PRO A 343 -15.13 9.13 2.33
CA PRO A 343 -15.23 8.10 3.39
C PRO A 343 -16.01 6.84 2.97
N PHE A 344 -15.94 5.81 3.81
CA PHE A 344 -16.81 4.64 3.81
C PHE A 344 -17.27 4.32 5.25
N LEU A 345 -18.38 3.60 5.39
CA LEU A 345 -18.91 3.15 6.69
C LEU A 345 -18.58 1.67 6.88
N VAL A 346 -18.25 1.29 8.11
CA VAL A 346 -18.16 -0.10 8.55
C VAL A 346 -19.23 -0.32 9.61
N ARG A 347 -19.97 -1.43 9.48
CA ARG A 347 -20.86 -1.92 10.52
C ARG A 347 -20.38 -3.28 11.00
N ALA A 348 -20.29 -3.48 12.30
CA ALA A 348 -20.11 -4.78 12.92
C ALA A 348 -21.37 -5.09 13.74
N SER A 349 -21.92 -6.29 13.62
CA SER A 349 -23.16 -6.68 14.30
C SER A 349 -23.12 -8.12 14.79
N SER A 350 -23.63 -8.37 16.00
CA SER A 350 -23.65 -9.70 16.61
C SER A 350 -24.72 -9.79 17.70
N ARG A 351 -25.08 -11.02 18.05
CA ARG A 351 -25.80 -11.33 19.28
C ARG A 351 -24.78 -11.73 20.34
N VAL A 352 -24.82 -11.11 21.51
CA VAL A 352 -23.85 -11.37 22.59
C VAL A 352 -24.59 -11.58 23.91
N THR A 353 -24.25 -12.63 24.64
CA THR A 353 -24.74 -12.84 26.00
C THR A 353 -23.94 -12.00 26.99
N LEU A 354 -24.60 -11.13 27.75
CA LEU A 354 -23.93 -10.31 28.76
C LEU A 354 -23.81 -11.06 30.10
N PRO A 355 -22.65 -11.03 30.78
CA PRO A 355 -22.51 -11.61 32.12
C PRO A 355 -23.37 -10.85 33.15
N GLU A 356 -23.84 -11.55 34.19
CA GLU A 356 -24.66 -10.95 35.25
C GLU A 356 -23.90 -9.92 36.09
N GLY A 357 -24.57 -8.82 36.45
CA GLY A 357 -24.04 -7.77 37.34
C GLY A 357 -23.57 -6.49 36.62
N PRO A 358 -22.89 -5.58 37.33
CA PRO A 358 -22.58 -4.25 36.80
C PRO A 358 -21.44 -4.26 35.76
N LEU A 359 -21.75 -3.79 34.55
CA LEU A 359 -20.86 -3.74 33.39
C LEU A 359 -20.54 -2.30 32.98
N SER A 360 -19.29 -2.03 32.64
CA SER A 360 -18.89 -0.81 31.91
C SER A 360 -18.52 -1.17 30.47
N ILE A 361 -19.10 -0.46 29.50
CA ILE A 361 -18.86 -0.69 28.06
C ILE A 361 -18.07 0.48 27.49
N PHE A 362 -17.02 0.18 26.73
CA PHE A 362 -16.12 1.15 26.10
C PHE A 362 -16.22 1.02 24.58
N LEU A 363 -16.42 2.14 23.90
CA LEU A 363 -16.38 2.29 22.44
C LEU A 363 -15.12 3.07 22.07
N ARG A 364 -14.24 2.48 21.27
CA ARG A 364 -13.08 3.14 20.66
C ARG A 364 -13.25 3.23 19.16
N THR A 365 -12.93 4.38 18.56
CA THR A 365 -12.88 4.56 17.08
C THR A 365 -11.92 5.66 16.65
N ARG A 366 -11.36 5.54 15.45
CA ARG A 366 -10.65 6.64 14.75
C ARG A 366 -11.57 7.76 14.28
N GLY A 367 -12.70 7.35 13.70
CA GLY A 367 -13.72 8.24 13.15
C GLY A 367 -14.90 8.41 14.09
N ALA A 368 -16.01 8.94 13.54
CA ALA A 368 -17.28 8.89 14.25
C ALA A 368 -17.70 7.43 14.41
N GLY A 369 -18.12 7.05 15.61
CA GLY A 369 -18.57 5.72 15.98
C GLY A 369 -19.89 5.78 16.74
N ARG A 370 -20.76 4.80 16.53
CA ARG A 370 -22.01 4.61 17.25
C ARG A 370 -22.14 3.17 17.69
N LEU A 371 -22.40 2.95 18.97
CA LEU A 371 -22.68 1.64 19.53
C LEU A 371 -24.15 1.58 19.97
N TRP A 372 -24.87 0.65 19.36
CA TRP A 372 -26.27 0.35 19.66
C TRP A 372 -26.39 -0.98 20.39
N MET A 373 -27.31 -1.06 21.34
CA MET A 373 -27.72 -2.28 22.03
C MET A 373 -29.25 -2.37 21.96
N ASP A 374 -29.77 -3.46 21.38
CA ASP A 374 -31.20 -3.70 21.14
C ASP A 374 -31.96 -2.57 20.42
N GLY A 375 -31.24 -1.75 19.65
CA GLY A 375 -31.77 -0.61 18.91
C GLY A 375 -31.70 0.73 19.66
N GLU A 376 -31.22 0.77 20.90
CA GLU A 376 -30.93 1.99 21.65
C GLU A 376 -29.45 2.38 21.52
N LEU A 377 -29.16 3.68 21.35
CA LEU A 377 -27.79 4.19 21.24
C LEU A 377 -27.18 4.33 22.64
N ILE A 378 -26.14 3.56 22.94
CA ILE A 378 -25.51 3.51 24.27
C ILE A 378 -24.15 4.22 24.36
N ALA A 379 -23.46 4.44 23.24
CA ALA A 379 -22.25 5.25 23.16
C ALA A 379 -22.06 5.85 21.75
N GLU A 380 -21.52 7.07 21.66
CA GLU A 380 -21.14 7.73 20.41
C GLU A 380 -19.79 8.46 20.56
N THR A 381 -18.98 8.45 19.50
CA THR A 381 -17.72 9.20 19.37
C THR A 381 -17.80 10.19 18.20
N GLU A 382 -17.10 11.31 18.30
CA GLU A 382 -17.14 12.39 17.32
C GLU A 382 -16.43 12.07 15.98
N PHE A 383 -16.76 12.81 14.92
CA PHE A 383 -16.08 12.75 13.61
C PHE A 383 -14.59 13.08 13.69
N ALA A 384 -13.76 12.30 12.98
CA ALA A 384 -12.31 12.48 12.90
C ALA A 384 -11.94 13.95 12.58
N TYR A 385 -11.07 14.52 13.42
CA TYR A 385 -10.64 15.91 13.31
C TYR A 385 -9.80 16.15 12.05
N THR A 386 -10.02 17.27 11.37
CA THR A 386 -9.24 17.70 10.20
C THR A 386 -8.77 19.13 10.40
N GLY A 387 -7.56 19.33 10.94
CA GLY A 387 -7.04 20.68 11.18
C GLY A 387 -5.69 20.69 11.88
N GLY A 388 -5.08 21.87 11.88
CA GLY A 388 -3.75 22.12 12.46
C GLY A 388 -2.61 21.99 11.46
N GLY A 389 -1.72 22.99 11.47
CA GLY A 389 -0.31 22.69 11.20
C GLY A 389 0.28 21.95 12.42
N GLY A 390 1.55 21.54 12.37
CA GLY A 390 2.19 20.74 13.41
C GLY A 390 2.29 21.38 14.82
N HIS A 391 1.65 22.51 15.06
CA HIS A 391 1.69 23.30 16.30
C HIS A 391 0.61 22.92 17.33
N ASN A 392 -0.18 21.86 17.10
CA ASN A 392 -1.11 21.39 18.13
C ASN A 392 -0.32 20.91 19.37
N GLY A 393 -0.93 20.97 20.55
CA GLY A 393 -0.35 20.36 21.75
C GLY A 393 -0.31 18.83 21.62
N VAL A 394 0.62 18.19 22.31
CA VAL A 394 0.55 16.73 22.53
C VAL A 394 -0.64 16.46 23.47
N PRO A 395 -1.58 15.56 23.13
CA PRO A 395 -2.65 15.18 24.05
C PRO A 395 -2.10 14.58 25.35
N GLU A 396 -2.70 14.97 26.48
CA GLU A 396 -2.36 14.38 27.77
C GLU A 396 -2.64 12.88 27.78
N VAL A 397 -1.80 12.13 28.50
CA VAL A 397 -2.03 10.69 28.72
C VAL A 397 -3.32 10.51 29.52
N PRO A 398 -4.36 9.84 28.97
CA PRO A 398 -5.64 9.71 29.65
C PRO A 398 -5.49 8.85 30.91
N LYS A 399 -6.25 9.20 31.95
CA LYS A 399 -6.31 8.36 33.16
C LYS A 399 -7.05 7.06 32.84
N LEU A 400 -6.29 5.97 32.76
CA LEU A 400 -6.79 4.63 32.48
C LEU A 400 -7.83 4.17 33.53
N TYR A 401 -8.83 3.41 33.08
CA TYR A 401 -9.88 2.85 33.95
C TYR A 401 -9.31 1.82 34.94
N THR A 402 -8.37 0.98 34.50
CA THR A 402 -7.51 0.15 35.35
C THR A 402 -6.03 0.34 35.01
N PRO A 403 -5.09 0.01 35.92
CA PRO A 403 -3.65 0.14 35.66
C PRO A 403 -3.06 -0.77 34.56
N ASN A 404 -3.79 -1.82 34.14
CA ASN A 404 -3.35 -2.73 33.07
C ASN A 404 -3.96 -2.40 31.70
N MET A 405 -5.00 -1.57 31.65
CA MET A 405 -5.75 -1.27 30.43
C MET A 405 -4.85 -0.60 29.37
N ARG A 406 -4.93 -1.08 28.12
CA ARG A 406 -4.29 -0.43 26.97
C ARG A 406 -4.82 1.00 26.83
N ALA A 407 -3.94 1.94 26.56
CA ALA A 407 -4.34 3.32 26.29
C ALA A 407 -5.15 3.46 24.99
N VAL A 408 -5.73 4.64 24.77
CA VAL A 408 -6.37 4.99 23.48
C VAL A 408 -5.27 5.26 22.44
N GLY A 409 -5.40 4.67 21.25
CA GLY A 409 -4.45 4.81 20.15
C GLY A 409 -4.31 6.25 19.61
N PRO A 410 -3.23 6.57 18.88
CA PRO A 410 -3.01 7.91 18.30
C PRO A 410 -4.17 8.34 17.41
N GLY A 411 -4.79 9.49 17.68
CA GLY A 411 -5.96 9.98 16.93
C GLY A 411 -7.26 9.21 17.14
N ASP A 412 -7.28 8.13 17.92
CA ASP A 412 -8.50 7.42 18.31
C ASP A 412 -9.22 8.17 19.44
N ARG A 413 -10.53 7.96 19.54
CA ARG A 413 -11.40 8.47 20.62
C ARG A 413 -12.02 7.32 21.38
N GLU A 414 -12.26 7.53 22.68
CA GLU A 414 -12.99 6.60 23.54
C GLU A 414 -14.25 7.27 24.09
N ALA A 415 -15.37 6.55 24.07
CA ALA A 415 -16.59 6.87 24.78
C ALA A 415 -16.95 5.70 25.70
N MET A 416 -17.31 5.99 26.94
CA MET A 416 -17.80 5.00 27.90
C MET A 416 -19.31 5.14 28.02
N ALA A 417 -20.04 4.04 27.86
CA ALA A 417 -21.47 4.00 28.15
C ALA A 417 -21.74 4.22 29.65
N SER A 418 -22.98 4.55 30.01
CA SER A 418 -23.43 4.42 31.40
C SER A 418 -23.24 2.97 31.88
N VAL A 419 -23.04 2.76 33.18
CA VAL A 419 -22.97 1.41 33.76
C VAL A 419 -24.31 0.73 33.54
N ILE A 420 -24.29 -0.45 32.90
CA ILE A 420 -25.45 -1.28 32.60
C ILE A 420 -25.44 -2.47 33.56
N GLU A 421 -26.60 -2.88 34.05
CA GLU A 421 -26.76 -4.13 34.79
C GLU A 421 -26.96 -5.27 33.78
N GLY A 422 -25.95 -6.13 33.62
CA GLY A 422 -26.06 -7.32 32.79
C GLY A 422 -26.97 -8.37 33.44
N ASP A 423 -27.78 -9.04 32.63
CA ASP A 423 -28.92 -9.84 33.08
C ASP A 423 -28.84 -11.33 32.71
N GLY A 424 -27.68 -11.77 32.21
CA GLY A 424 -27.42 -13.14 31.77
C GLY A 424 -28.03 -13.50 30.40
N LYS A 425 -28.62 -12.54 29.67
CA LYS A 425 -29.31 -12.79 28.39
C LYS A 425 -28.52 -12.31 27.18
N GLU A 426 -29.01 -12.73 26.02
CA GLU A 426 -28.53 -12.34 24.71
C GLU A 426 -29.10 -10.98 24.29
N HIS A 427 -28.22 -10.07 23.87
CA HIS A 427 -28.53 -8.74 23.35
C HIS A 427 -27.97 -8.56 21.93
N VAL A 428 -28.64 -7.75 21.11
CA VAL A 428 -28.18 -7.39 19.76
C VAL A 428 -27.29 -6.16 19.83
N PHE A 429 -26.00 -6.33 19.56
CA PHE A 429 -25.05 -5.24 19.45
C PHE A 429 -24.81 -4.85 17.99
N VAL A 430 -24.82 -3.54 17.71
CA VAL A 430 -24.43 -2.98 16.42
C VAL A 430 -23.46 -1.83 16.62
N LEU A 431 -22.23 -1.99 16.14
CA LEU A 431 -21.24 -0.92 15.99
C LEU A 431 -21.34 -0.38 14.57
N GLU A 432 -21.53 0.92 14.39
CA GLU A 432 -21.27 1.62 13.12
C GLU A 432 -20.10 2.60 13.30
N THR A 433 -19.19 2.68 12.32
CA THR A 433 -18.09 3.66 12.31
C THR A 433 -17.84 4.19 10.90
N ILE A 434 -17.43 5.45 10.77
CA ILE A 434 -17.07 6.08 9.49
C ILE A 434 -15.55 6.21 9.39
N ALA A 435 -14.97 5.52 8.41
CA ALA A 435 -13.54 5.59 8.10
C ALA A 435 -13.24 6.78 7.17
N GLY A 436 -12.37 7.68 7.64
CA GLY A 436 -12.02 8.90 6.92
C GLY A 436 -13.16 9.92 6.86
N ASN A 437 -13.00 10.94 6.01
CA ASN A 437 -13.98 12.03 5.81
C ASN A 437 -13.75 12.83 4.51
N GLY A 438 -13.02 12.25 3.56
CA GLY A 438 -12.56 12.91 2.33
C GLY A 438 -11.40 13.90 2.52
N SER A 439 -10.90 14.11 3.74
CA SER A 439 -9.72 14.96 4.05
C SER A 439 -8.73 14.33 5.05
N ALA A 440 -9.11 13.24 5.73
CA ALA A 440 -8.28 12.34 6.53
C ALA A 440 -8.12 10.96 5.86
N ARG A 441 -7.14 10.15 6.29
CA ARG A 441 -6.94 8.75 5.82
C ARG A 441 -8.17 7.91 6.17
N ALA A 442 -8.59 7.03 5.27
CA ALA A 442 -9.74 6.14 5.52
C ALA A 442 -9.32 4.90 6.33
N THR A 443 -8.84 5.14 7.55
CA THR A 443 -8.38 4.11 8.50
C THR A 443 -9.32 3.98 9.70
N LEU A 444 -9.31 2.81 10.34
CA LEU A 444 -10.11 2.50 11.53
C LEU A 444 -9.35 2.72 12.85
N GLY A 445 -8.02 2.86 12.82
CA GLY A 445 -7.21 2.92 14.04
C GLY A 445 -7.42 1.68 14.92
N GLU A 446 -7.53 1.86 16.23
CA GLU A 446 -7.83 0.77 17.18
C GLU A 446 -9.34 0.64 17.47
N THR A 447 -10.17 0.71 16.41
CA THR A 447 -11.62 0.62 16.54
C THR A 447 -12.03 -0.66 17.27
N SER A 448 -12.72 -0.53 18.40
CA SER A 448 -13.10 -1.68 19.23
C SER A 448 -14.26 -1.37 20.18
N VAL A 449 -14.98 -2.41 20.58
CA VAL A 449 -15.92 -2.40 21.71
C VAL A 449 -15.36 -3.35 22.76
N SER A 450 -15.32 -2.91 24.01
CA SER A 450 -14.82 -3.70 25.14
C SER A 450 -15.74 -3.59 26.35
N ILE A 451 -15.75 -4.62 27.20
CA ILE A 451 -16.54 -4.65 28.43
C ILE A 451 -15.67 -4.92 29.65
N SER A 452 -16.03 -4.34 30.80
CA SER A 452 -15.44 -4.59 32.11
C SER A 452 -16.53 -5.04 33.09
N GLU A 453 -16.34 -6.21 33.68
CA GLU A 453 -17.16 -6.75 34.77
C GLU A 453 -16.68 -6.19 36.11
N ASN A 454 -17.58 -5.67 36.94
CA ASN A 454 -17.28 -5.29 38.33
C ASN A 454 -16.08 -4.33 38.52
N ARG A 455 -15.78 -3.50 37.51
CA ARG A 455 -14.60 -2.61 37.43
C ARG A 455 -13.23 -3.34 37.34
N GLY A 456 -13.21 -4.57 36.85
CA GLY A 456 -11.99 -5.29 36.50
C GLY A 456 -11.32 -4.79 35.21
N ASP A 457 -10.22 -5.44 34.82
CA ASP A 457 -9.55 -5.15 33.55
C ASP A 457 -10.50 -5.45 32.36
N PRO A 458 -10.70 -4.52 31.41
CA PRO A 458 -11.62 -4.72 30.29
C PRO A 458 -11.10 -5.75 29.28
N TYR A 459 -12.02 -6.36 28.54
CA TYR A 459 -11.74 -7.30 27.44
C TYR A 459 -12.65 -7.03 26.23
N LEU A 460 -12.21 -7.44 25.03
CA LEU A 460 -12.93 -7.22 23.79
C LEU A 460 -14.32 -7.89 23.80
N LEU A 461 -15.35 -7.17 23.34
CA LEU A 461 -16.70 -7.72 23.21
C LEU A 461 -16.71 -8.78 22.09
N THR A 462 -17.25 -9.96 22.40
CA THR A 462 -17.30 -11.11 21.49
C THR A 462 -18.54 -11.96 21.77
N PRO A 463 -19.15 -12.60 20.74
CA PRO A 463 -20.15 -13.66 20.92
C PRO A 463 -19.53 -15.02 21.31
N THR A 464 -18.20 -15.13 21.40
CA THR A 464 -17.49 -16.38 21.72
C THR A 464 -17.10 -16.47 23.20
N ALA A 465 -16.60 -17.63 23.63
CA ALA A 465 -16.06 -17.82 24.98
C ALA A 465 -14.64 -17.23 25.18
N GLN A 466 -13.97 -16.73 24.13
CA GLN A 466 -12.58 -16.27 24.19
C GLN A 466 -12.47 -14.85 24.74
N LYS A 467 -11.89 -14.68 25.93
CA LYS A 467 -11.64 -13.34 26.49
C LYS A 467 -10.26 -12.80 26.09
N VAL A 468 -10.24 -11.85 25.16
CA VAL A 468 -9.04 -11.08 24.79
C VAL A 468 -8.97 -9.82 25.65
N MET A 469 -8.04 -9.78 26.61
CA MET A 469 -7.90 -8.64 27.53
C MET A 469 -7.39 -7.39 26.80
N LEU A 470 -8.03 -6.24 27.02
CA LEU A 470 -7.62 -4.94 26.47
C LEU A 470 -6.42 -4.39 27.24
N THR A 471 -5.27 -5.04 27.06
CA THR A 471 -3.95 -4.71 27.59
C THR A 471 -2.98 -4.53 26.41
N GLU A 472 -1.76 -4.03 26.63
CA GLU A 472 -0.75 -3.96 25.55
C GLU A 472 -0.54 -5.34 24.90
N GLN A 473 -0.15 -6.35 25.71
CA GLN A 473 0.10 -7.72 25.23
C GLN A 473 -1.14 -8.35 24.57
N GLY A 474 -2.30 -8.30 25.23
CA GLY A 474 -3.52 -8.92 24.69
C GLY A 474 -4.01 -8.30 23.38
N TRP A 475 -3.72 -7.01 23.15
CA TRP A 475 -3.99 -6.36 21.86
C TRP A 475 -2.97 -6.76 20.79
N ASP A 476 -1.69 -6.88 21.14
CA ASP A 476 -0.65 -7.29 20.19
C ASP A 476 -0.77 -8.75 19.77
N ASP A 477 -1.10 -9.65 20.71
CA ASP A 477 -1.46 -11.05 20.43
C ASP A 477 -2.66 -11.12 19.48
N PHE A 478 -3.71 -10.33 19.75
CA PHE A 478 -4.89 -10.21 18.89
C PHE A 478 -4.55 -9.69 17.48
N ARG A 479 -3.73 -8.64 17.37
CA ARG A 479 -3.27 -8.11 16.06
C ARG A 479 -2.44 -9.14 15.29
N TYR A 480 -1.63 -9.94 15.97
CA TYR A 480 -0.84 -11.01 15.37
C TYR A 480 -1.75 -12.13 14.82
N GLU A 481 -2.65 -12.65 15.65
CA GLU A 481 -3.59 -13.71 15.29
C GLU A 481 -4.51 -13.28 14.14
N ARG A 482 -5.15 -12.11 14.27
CA ARG A 482 -6.04 -11.57 13.24
C ARG A 482 -5.33 -11.24 11.94
N HIS A 483 -4.02 -10.93 11.95
CA HIS A 483 -3.28 -10.73 10.69
C HIS A 483 -3.26 -11.99 9.83
N ALA A 484 -3.02 -13.16 10.43
CA ALA A 484 -3.06 -14.44 9.71
C ALA A 484 -4.46 -14.69 9.11
N PHE A 485 -5.51 -14.46 9.90
CA PHE A 485 -6.90 -14.51 9.43
C PHE A 485 -7.15 -13.58 8.22
N TYR A 486 -6.72 -12.32 8.29
CA TYR A 486 -6.90 -11.38 7.18
C TYR A 486 -6.06 -11.75 5.94
N ARG A 487 -4.84 -12.27 6.10
CA ARG A 487 -4.02 -12.79 4.97
C ARG A 487 -4.76 -13.90 4.23
N ASP A 488 -5.31 -14.87 4.97
CA ASP A 488 -5.96 -16.05 4.39
C ASP A 488 -7.32 -15.70 3.77
N LEU A 489 -8.09 -14.80 4.41
CA LEU A 489 -9.31 -14.22 3.86
C LEU A 489 -9.03 -13.42 2.58
N ASN A 490 -7.94 -12.65 2.54
CA ASN A 490 -7.54 -11.88 1.37
C ASN A 490 -7.14 -12.79 0.20
N ALA A 491 -6.36 -13.84 0.45
CA ALA A 491 -6.00 -14.84 -0.56
C ALA A 491 -7.25 -15.52 -1.15
N LYS A 492 -8.15 -16.01 -0.29
CA LYS A 492 -9.43 -16.57 -0.72
C LYS A 492 -10.21 -15.60 -1.61
N ARG A 493 -10.36 -14.34 -1.18
CA ARG A 493 -11.06 -13.31 -1.96
C ARG A 493 -10.38 -13.06 -3.31
N ARG A 494 -9.04 -12.93 -3.38
CA ARG A 494 -8.34 -12.78 -4.67
C ARG A 494 -8.66 -13.93 -5.64
N HIS A 495 -8.66 -15.17 -5.17
CA HIS A 495 -8.97 -16.34 -5.99
C HIS A 495 -10.45 -16.46 -6.41
N GLU A 496 -11.37 -15.91 -5.62
CA GLU A 496 -12.79 -15.78 -5.95
C GLU A 496 -13.01 -14.69 -7.01
N PHE A 497 -12.46 -13.50 -6.81
CA PHE A 497 -12.58 -12.37 -7.75
C PHE A 497 -11.89 -12.67 -9.09
N SER A 498 -10.68 -13.23 -9.09
CA SER A 498 -9.95 -13.65 -10.30
C SER A 498 -10.46 -14.95 -10.93
N ALA A 499 -11.56 -15.55 -10.46
CA ALA A 499 -12.04 -16.83 -10.98
C ALA A 499 -12.37 -16.79 -12.48
N GLY A 500 -12.83 -15.63 -13.00
CA GLY A 500 -13.10 -15.42 -14.42
C GLY A 500 -11.85 -15.38 -15.31
N GLU A 501 -10.66 -15.14 -14.73
CA GLU A 501 -9.39 -15.07 -15.47
C GLU A 501 -8.83 -16.45 -15.85
N ARG A 502 -9.28 -17.52 -15.17
CA ARG A 502 -8.64 -18.85 -15.26
C ARG A 502 -8.68 -19.42 -16.67
N GLU A 503 -9.80 -19.30 -17.38
CA GLU A 503 -9.93 -19.80 -18.76
C GLU A 503 -8.95 -19.10 -19.71
N TYR A 504 -8.78 -17.78 -19.57
CA TYR A 504 -7.83 -16.99 -20.34
C TYR A 504 -6.39 -17.45 -20.12
N TRP A 505 -5.97 -17.58 -18.85
CA TRP A 505 -4.60 -17.99 -18.52
C TRP A 505 -4.33 -19.46 -18.86
N THR A 506 -5.25 -20.39 -18.58
CA THR A 506 -5.12 -21.79 -18.97
C THR A 506 -4.92 -21.94 -20.48
N LYS A 507 -5.77 -21.29 -21.29
CA LYS A 507 -5.63 -21.30 -22.76
C LYS A 507 -4.27 -20.72 -23.21
N ARG A 508 -3.78 -19.68 -22.53
CA ARG A 508 -2.48 -19.06 -22.82
C ARG A 508 -1.32 -20.00 -22.48
N HIS A 509 -1.36 -20.69 -21.34
CA HIS A 509 -0.33 -21.65 -20.93
C HIS A 509 -0.36 -22.92 -21.77
N GLU A 510 -1.53 -23.41 -22.18
CA GLU A 510 -1.67 -24.51 -23.15
C GLU A 510 -1.06 -24.16 -24.52
N PHE A 511 -1.28 -22.94 -25.02
CA PHE A 511 -0.64 -22.44 -26.24
C PHE A 511 0.89 -22.35 -26.07
N ALA A 512 1.37 -21.85 -24.92
CA ALA A 512 2.79 -21.71 -24.64
C ALA A 512 3.51 -23.07 -24.55
N ALA A 513 2.91 -24.05 -23.85
CA ALA A 513 3.47 -25.39 -23.70
C ALA A 513 3.60 -26.15 -25.04
N GLN A 514 2.79 -25.83 -26.06
CA GLN A 514 2.88 -26.41 -27.41
C GLN A 514 4.07 -25.87 -28.22
N LYS A 515 4.71 -24.78 -27.79
CA LYS A 515 5.79 -24.10 -28.52
C LYS A 515 7.20 -24.50 -28.05
N VAL A 516 7.32 -25.18 -26.92
CA VAL A 516 8.60 -25.48 -26.26
C VAL A 516 8.83 -26.98 -26.06
N SER A 517 10.05 -27.36 -25.67
CA SER A 517 10.38 -28.73 -25.32
C SER A 517 9.75 -29.16 -23.98
N ALA A 518 9.58 -30.47 -23.77
CA ALA A 518 8.99 -31.02 -22.56
C ALA A 518 9.80 -30.68 -21.29
N LYS A 519 9.10 -30.63 -20.15
CA LYS A 519 9.69 -30.38 -18.83
C LYS A 519 10.93 -31.27 -18.57
N LEU A 520 12.02 -30.61 -18.19
CA LEU A 520 13.25 -31.24 -17.68
C LEU A 520 12.96 -32.00 -16.37
N ALA A 521 13.69 -33.09 -16.10
CA ALA A 521 13.75 -33.76 -14.79
C ALA A 521 15.08 -33.46 -14.06
N PRO A 522 15.15 -33.48 -12.71
CA PRO A 522 16.36 -33.12 -11.97
C PRO A 522 17.64 -33.85 -12.42
N ARG A 523 17.58 -35.17 -12.67
CA ARG A 523 18.76 -35.91 -13.12
C ARG A 523 19.20 -35.58 -14.56
N GLU A 524 18.34 -35.00 -15.38
CA GLU A 524 18.73 -34.49 -16.70
C GLU A 524 19.51 -33.17 -16.58
N LEU A 525 19.17 -32.33 -15.60
CA LEU A 525 19.90 -31.10 -15.27
C LEU A 525 21.35 -31.43 -14.89
N ASP A 526 21.55 -32.35 -13.93
CA ASP A 526 22.89 -32.77 -13.52
C ASP A 526 23.67 -33.41 -14.69
N LYS A 527 23.03 -34.21 -15.55
CA LYS A 527 23.68 -34.79 -16.74
C LYS A 527 24.15 -33.75 -17.75
N LEU A 528 23.47 -32.60 -17.86
CA LEU A 528 23.91 -31.51 -18.74
C LEU A 528 25.16 -30.81 -18.19
N LEU A 529 25.31 -30.75 -16.87
CA LEU A 529 26.55 -30.29 -16.22
C LEU A 529 27.68 -31.32 -16.30
N GLU A 530 27.40 -32.60 -16.01
CA GLU A 530 28.36 -33.70 -16.20
C GLU A 530 28.93 -33.71 -17.64
N LYS A 531 28.05 -33.46 -18.63
CA LYS A 531 28.39 -33.30 -20.04
C LYS A 531 29.24 -32.05 -20.30
N SER A 532 28.97 -30.90 -19.68
CA SER A 532 29.80 -29.71 -19.87
C SER A 532 31.20 -29.90 -19.28
N TRP A 533 31.31 -30.52 -18.10
CA TRP A 533 32.59 -30.84 -17.45
C TRP A 533 33.44 -31.81 -18.30
N ALA A 534 32.82 -32.86 -18.85
CA ALA A 534 33.50 -33.82 -19.73
C ALA A 534 33.98 -33.22 -21.07
N ASN A 535 33.48 -32.05 -21.47
CA ASN A 535 33.90 -31.34 -22.68
C ASN A 535 35.01 -30.31 -22.44
N VAL A 536 35.43 -30.08 -21.18
CA VAL A 536 36.56 -29.19 -20.88
C VAL A 536 37.86 -29.87 -21.26
N LYS A 537 38.53 -29.33 -22.29
CA LYS A 537 39.87 -29.78 -22.67
C LYS A 537 40.87 -29.45 -21.56
N THR A 538 41.69 -30.43 -21.23
CA THR A 538 42.83 -30.28 -20.33
C THR A 538 44.07 -29.85 -21.10
N ALA A 539 45.14 -29.47 -20.39
CA ALA A 539 46.43 -29.23 -21.02
C ALA A 539 46.95 -30.47 -21.77
N GLU A 540 46.56 -31.68 -21.37
CA GLU A 540 46.97 -32.95 -21.98
C GLU A 540 46.33 -33.18 -23.35
N ASP A 541 45.18 -32.54 -23.62
CA ASP A 541 44.44 -32.63 -24.89
C ASP A 541 44.94 -31.68 -26.00
N LEU A 542 45.84 -30.75 -25.65
CA LEU A 542 46.51 -29.86 -26.61
C LEU A 542 47.62 -30.57 -27.40
N SER A 543 47.87 -30.11 -28.63
CA SER A 543 49.14 -30.37 -29.31
C SER A 543 50.34 -29.90 -28.47
N PRO A 544 51.53 -30.53 -28.63
CA PRO A 544 52.73 -30.12 -27.88
C PRO A 544 53.11 -28.64 -28.08
N ALA A 545 52.86 -28.08 -29.27
CA ALA A 545 53.14 -26.67 -29.56
C ALA A 545 52.14 -25.73 -28.86
N ALA A 546 50.84 -26.02 -28.92
CA ALA A 546 49.83 -25.24 -28.22
C ALA A 546 50.01 -25.28 -26.69
N ARG A 547 50.42 -26.43 -26.14
CA ARG A 547 50.75 -26.55 -24.71
C ARG A 547 51.94 -25.68 -24.29
N GLU A 548 53.00 -25.65 -25.11
CA GLU A 548 54.19 -24.82 -24.84
C GLU A 548 53.83 -23.33 -24.94
N VAL A 549 53.01 -22.91 -25.92
CA VAL A 549 52.55 -21.52 -26.05
C VAL A 549 51.58 -21.10 -24.94
N ALA A 550 50.64 -21.95 -24.54
CA ALA A 550 49.73 -21.66 -23.42
C ALA A 550 50.49 -21.36 -22.12
N ALA A 551 51.57 -22.11 -21.85
CA ALA A 551 52.45 -21.85 -20.72
C ALA A 551 53.20 -20.49 -20.86
N ILE A 552 53.73 -20.19 -22.05
CA ILE A 552 54.41 -18.90 -22.33
C ILE A 552 53.46 -17.72 -22.14
N PHE A 553 52.23 -17.80 -22.67
CA PHE A 553 51.24 -16.73 -22.52
C PHE A 553 50.85 -16.54 -21.06
N SER A 554 50.60 -17.63 -20.32
CA SER A 554 50.30 -17.57 -18.88
C SER A 554 51.43 -16.94 -18.07
N GLU A 555 52.69 -17.31 -18.32
CA GLU A 555 53.83 -16.85 -17.52
C GLU A 555 54.29 -15.43 -17.90
N LYS A 556 54.31 -15.09 -19.20
CA LYS A 556 54.95 -13.86 -19.71
C LYS A 556 53.96 -12.78 -20.17
N CYS A 557 52.73 -13.14 -20.54
CA CYS A 557 51.84 -12.26 -21.32
C CYS A 557 50.54 -11.89 -20.59
N HIS A 558 49.87 -12.82 -19.91
CA HIS A 558 48.52 -12.65 -19.32
C HIS A 558 48.45 -11.47 -18.33
N ARG A 559 49.51 -11.20 -17.57
CA ARG A 559 49.58 -10.04 -16.67
C ARG A 559 49.34 -8.67 -17.35
N CYS A 560 49.61 -8.58 -18.65
CA CYS A 560 49.38 -7.38 -19.47
C CYS A 560 48.23 -7.57 -20.47
N HIS A 561 48.04 -8.77 -21.02
CA HIS A 561 47.11 -9.08 -22.11
C HIS A 561 46.01 -10.09 -21.70
N ALA A 562 45.69 -10.15 -20.41
CA ALA A 562 44.51 -10.82 -19.86
C ALA A 562 44.00 -10.00 -18.65
N GLU A 563 44.82 -9.90 -17.59
CA GLU A 563 44.49 -9.16 -16.35
C GLU A 563 44.26 -7.65 -16.55
N LYS A 564 44.96 -7.05 -17.52
CA LYS A 564 45.06 -5.58 -17.69
C LYS A 564 44.80 -5.08 -19.11
N VAL A 565 44.48 -5.99 -20.03
CA VAL A 565 44.16 -5.79 -21.46
C VAL A 565 44.82 -4.53 -22.06
N LYS A 566 46.16 -4.54 -22.15
CA LYS A 566 46.92 -3.40 -22.67
C LYS A 566 46.94 -3.40 -24.20
N GLY A 567 46.79 -2.21 -24.78
CA GLY A 567 46.86 -2.03 -26.23
C GLY A 567 45.75 -2.77 -26.98
N GLY A 568 44.55 -2.87 -26.40
CA GLY A 568 43.40 -3.60 -26.94
C GLY A 568 43.54 -5.12 -27.05
N LEU A 569 44.75 -5.65 -26.93
CA LEU A 569 45.06 -7.06 -27.21
C LEU A 569 44.80 -7.96 -25.99
N ARG A 570 43.99 -9.00 -26.21
CA ARG A 570 43.86 -10.17 -25.33
C ARG A 570 44.59 -11.37 -25.90
N LEU A 571 45.29 -12.10 -25.04
CA LEU A 571 46.01 -13.35 -25.33
C LEU A 571 45.43 -14.56 -24.57
N ASP A 572 44.35 -14.34 -23.81
CA ASP A 572 43.54 -15.34 -23.11
C ASP A 572 42.21 -15.66 -23.81
N ASP A 573 41.92 -15.03 -24.95
CA ASP A 573 40.77 -15.31 -25.82
C ASP A 573 41.29 -15.51 -27.26
N HIS A 574 41.03 -16.68 -27.84
CA HIS A 574 41.51 -17.00 -29.18
C HIS A 574 40.88 -16.14 -30.28
N GLU A 575 39.60 -15.76 -30.17
CA GLU A 575 38.96 -14.87 -31.15
C GLU A 575 39.57 -13.46 -31.11
N ALA A 576 39.95 -12.99 -29.91
CA ALA A 576 40.67 -11.72 -29.75
C ALA A 576 42.12 -11.78 -30.27
N ILE A 577 42.83 -12.90 -30.05
CA ILE A 577 44.17 -13.14 -30.62
C ILE A 577 44.15 -13.01 -32.16
N LEU A 578 43.14 -13.58 -32.82
CA LEU A 578 42.98 -13.52 -34.27
C LEU A 578 42.63 -12.12 -34.78
N LYS A 579 41.89 -11.34 -33.98
CA LYS A 579 41.49 -9.97 -34.35
C LYS A 579 42.61 -8.94 -34.18
N GLY A 580 43.47 -9.13 -33.18
CA GLY A 580 44.49 -8.15 -32.79
C GLY A 580 43.96 -7.10 -31.80
N GLY A 581 44.80 -6.10 -31.52
CA GLY A 581 44.51 -5.00 -30.59
C GLY A 581 44.49 -3.63 -31.25
N ASP A 582 44.89 -2.59 -30.52
CA ASP A 582 44.91 -1.19 -30.96
C ASP A 582 45.90 -0.92 -32.12
N SER A 583 46.70 -1.90 -32.53
CA SER A 583 47.57 -1.85 -33.71
C SER A 583 46.82 -2.02 -35.04
N GLU A 584 45.54 -2.39 -35.01
CA GLU A 584 44.71 -2.74 -36.20
C GLU A 584 45.24 -3.92 -37.04
N LEU A 585 46.30 -4.59 -36.57
CA LEU A 585 46.91 -5.77 -37.20
C LEU A 585 46.51 -7.04 -36.42
N PRO A 586 46.13 -8.14 -37.10
CA PRO A 586 45.97 -9.44 -36.47
C PRO A 586 47.21 -9.84 -35.67
N ALA A 587 47.04 -10.14 -34.37
CA ALA A 587 48.17 -10.60 -33.57
C ALA A 587 48.64 -11.98 -34.05
N VAL A 588 47.71 -12.86 -34.45
CA VAL A 588 48.01 -14.14 -35.10
C VAL A 588 47.18 -14.34 -36.36
N VAL A 589 47.86 -14.75 -37.44
CA VAL A 589 47.27 -15.25 -38.68
C VAL A 589 47.55 -16.77 -38.76
N PRO A 590 46.55 -17.64 -38.54
CA PRO A 590 46.74 -19.09 -38.53
C PRO A 590 47.41 -19.63 -39.79
N GLY A 591 48.45 -20.44 -39.60
CA GLY A 591 49.27 -21.01 -40.67
C GLY A 591 50.34 -20.06 -41.24
N LYS A 592 50.39 -18.80 -40.81
CA LYS A 592 51.29 -17.77 -41.36
C LYS A 592 52.03 -16.95 -40.27
N PRO A 593 53.13 -17.49 -39.71
CA PRO A 593 53.93 -16.78 -38.72
C PRO A 593 54.46 -15.42 -39.22
N GLU A 594 54.79 -15.31 -40.50
CA GLU A 594 55.31 -14.10 -41.15
C GLU A 594 54.27 -13.00 -41.36
N GLU A 595 52.97 -13.32 -41.35
CA GLU A 595 51.87 -12.34 -41.37
C GLU A 595 51.31 -12.05 -39.96
N SER A 596 51.89 -12.63 -38.91
CA SER A 596 51.41 -12.55 -37.52
C SER A 596 52.17 -11.52 -36.70
N TYR A 597 51.52 -10.41 -36.33
CA TYR A 597 52.17 -9.30 -35.63
C TYR A 597 52.79 -9.70 -34.27
N LEU A 598 52.26 -10.74 -33.61
CA LEU A 598 52.83 -11.30 -32.38
C LEU A 598 54.27 -11.82 -32.55
N VAL A 599 54.64 -12.31 -33.74
CA VAL A 599 56.00 -12.79 -34.04
C VAL A 599 56.97 -11.60 -34.19
N GLU A 600 56.50 -10.48 -34.74
CA GLU A 600 57.27 -9.24 -34.85
C GLU A 600 57.53 -8.63 -33.47
N VAL A 601 56.48 -8.36 -32.68
CA VAL A 601 56.63 -7.68 -31.38
C VAL A 601 57.32 -8.54 -30.32
N THR A 602 57.39 -9.87 -30.46
CA THR A 602 58.16 -10.72 -29.54
C THR A 602 59.66 -10.76 -29.88
N HIS A 603 60.11 -10.16 -30.99
CA HIS A 603 61.52 -10.07 -31.34
C HIS A 603 62.30 -9.14 -30.37
N PRO A 604 63.50 -9.51 -29.88
CA PRO A 604 64.23 -8.74 -28.87
C PRO A 604 64.60 -7.31 -29.31
N ASP A 605 64.71 -7.06 -30.61
CA ASP A 605 65.06 -5.76 -31.20
C ASP A 605 63.86 -4.97 -31.74
N ALA A 606 62.61 -5.41 -31.51
CA ALA A 606 61.42 -4.71 -31.95
C ALA A 606 61.23 -3.37 -31.20
N GLU A 607 60.70 -2.35 -31.88
CA GLU A 607 60.45 -1.03 -31.28
C GLU A 607 59.41 -1.14 -30.14
N ASP A 608 58.30 -1.86 -30.39
CA ASP A 608 57.27 -2.20 -29.40
C ASP A 608 57.47 -3.60 -28.78
N ARG A 609 58.72 -3.96 -28.45
CA ARG A 609 59.09 -5.29 -27.89
C ARG A 609 58.21 -5.71 -26.71
N MET A 610 57.65 -6.91 -26.80
CA MET A 610 56.89 -7.60 -25.75
C MET A 610 57.68 -8.78 -25.15
N PRO A 611 57.76 -8.91 -23.81
CA PRO A 611 57.33 -7.95 -22.79
C PRO A 611 58.19 -6.67 -22.79
N PRO A 612 57.61 -5.49 -22.52
CA PRO A 612 58.33 -4.22 -22.61
C PRO A 612 59.29 -3.99 -21.42
N LYS A 613 59.14 -4.77 -20.33
CA LYS A 613 60.01 -4.73 -19.15
C LYS A 613 60.34 -6.15 -18.71
N GLY A 614 61.61 -6.41 -18.42
CA GLY A 614 62.14 -7.73 -18.14
C GLY A 614 62.81 -8.38 -19.35
N GLU A 615 63.31 -9.61 -19.14
CA GLU A 615 63.98 -10.42 -20.15
C GLU A 615 63.08 -10.62 -21.40
N PRO A 616 63.65 -10.58 -22.62
CA PRO A 616 62.91 -10.96 -23.83
C PRO A 616 62.55 -12.45 -23.79
N LEU A 617 61.54 -12.85 -24.58
CA LEU A 617 61.34 -14.27 -24.88
C LEU A 617 62.62 -14.84 -25.48
N SER A 618 63.06 -15.99 -24.99
CA SER A 618 64.18 -16.74 -25.54
C SER A 618 63.91 -17.16 -26.98
N GLU A 619 64.96 -17.47 -27.73
CA GLU A 619 64.84 -17.98 -29.11
C GLU A 619 63.94 -19.24 -29.17
N LYS A 620 63.99 -20.10 -28.15
CA LYS A 620 63.13 -21.27 -28.02
C LYS A 620 61.65 -20.89 -27.86
N GLU A 621 61.33 -19.94 -26.98
CA GLU A 621 59.94 -19.48 -26.75
C GLU A 621 59.36 -18.81 -28.00
N ARG A 622 60.13 -17.97 -28.70
CA ARG A 622 59.71 -17.36 -29.98
C ARG A 622 59.52 -18.40 -31.08
N ALA A 623 60.40 -19.39 -31.15
CA ALA A 623 60.26 -20.52 -32.09
C ALA A 623 59.04 -21.39 -31.77
N ALA A 624 58.69 -21.58 -30.50
CA ALA A 624 57.47 -22.29 -30.09
C ALA A 624 56.20 -21.53 -30.52
N ILE A 625 56.15 -20.20 -30.32
CA ILE A 625 55.05 -19.35 -30.81
C ILE A 625 54.95 -19.43 -32.34
N SER A 626 56.06 -19.21 -33.06
CA SER A 626 56.06 -19.27 -34.53
C SER A 626 55.64 -20.64 -35.06
N LYS A 627 56.08 -21.73 -34.41
CA LYS A 627 55.69 -23.10 -34.77
C LYS A 627 54.20 -23.35 -34.53
N TRP A 628 53.68 -22.96 -33.37
CA TRP A 628 52.24 -23.08 -33.05
C TRP A 628 51.38 -22.34 -34.07
N ILE A 629 51.79 -21.12 -34.48
CA ILE A 629 51.11 -20.36 -35.53
C ILE A 629 51.15 -21.14 -36.87
N ALA A 630 52.32 -21.66 -37.27
CA ALA A 630 52.47 -22.45 -38.50
C ALA A 630 51.61 -23.74 -38.49
N GLU A 631 51.41 -24.36 -37.32
CA GLU A 631 50.56 -25.52 -37.11
C GLU A 631 49.06 -25.17 -37.04
N GLY A 632 48.68 -23.92 -37.37
CA GLY A 632 47.29 -23.47 -37.46
C GLY A 632 46.77 -22.77 -36.19
N ALA A 633 47.66 -22.41 -35.26
CA ALA A 633 47.34 -21.70 -34.02
C ALA A 633 46.22 -22.35 -33.19
N GLU A 634 46.36 -23.64 -32.83
CA GLU A 634 45.34 -24.35 -32.02
C GLU A 634 44.97 -23.57 -30.74
N ARG A 635 43.66 -23.46 -30.46
CA ARG A 635 43.07 -22.74 -29.31
C ARG A 635 43.75 -23.09 -27.97
N THR A 636 44.36 -22.10 -27.34
CA THR A 636 44.99 -22.19 -26.00
C THR A 636 44.11 -21.63 -24.86
N ASP A 637 42.95 -21.07 -25.18
CA ASP A 637 42.09 -20.29 -24.30
C ASP A 637 41.08 -21.12 -23.48
N ARG A 638 40.82 -22.37 -23.87
CA ARG A 638 39.81 -23.25 -23.24
C ARG A 638 40.42 -24.46 -22.56
N VAL A 639 41.56 -24.25 -21.90
CA VAL A 639 42.43 -25.29 -21.36
C VAL A 639 42.32 -25.26 -19.84
N GLY A 640 41.37 -26.04 -19.32
CA GLY A 640 41.05 -26.09 -17.89
C GLY A 640 41.83 -27.16 -17.13
N SER A 641 41.79 -27.08 -15.81
CA SER A 641 41.96 -28.26 -14.97
C SER A 641 40.72 -29.17 -15.09
N ALA A 642 40.88 -30.48 -14.87
CA ALA A 642 39.73 -31.37 -14.68
C ALA A 642 38.79 -30.82 -13.59
N ILE A 643 37.49 -30.84 -13.86
CA ILE A 643 36.46 -30.27 -12.98
C ILE A 643 36.00 -31.35 -12.00
N GLU A 644 36.48 -31.25 -10.76
CA GLU A 644 36.09 -32.13 -9.66
C GLU A 644 34.97 -31.47 -8.83
N PRO A 645 33.73 -31.99 -8.86
CA PRO A 645 32.61 -31.41 -8.13
C PRO A 645 32.75 -31.62 -6.61
N SER A 646 32.28 -30.66 -5.81
CA SER A 646 32.40 -30.74 -4.36
C SER A 646 31.47 -31.81 -3.76
N LEU A 647 31.70 -32.18 -2.50
CA LEU A 647 30.88 -33.18 -1.80
C LEU A 647 29.44 -32.68 -1.60
N ILE A 648 28.47 -33.60 -1.54
CA ILE A 648 27.11 -33.29 -1.11
C ILE A 648 27.13 -32.90 0.38
N VAL A 649 26.45 -31.82 0.74
CA VAL A 649 26.39 -31.34 2.13
C VAL A 649 25.56 -32.27 3.01
N ASN A 650 25.77 -32.19 4.34
CA ASN A 650 24.95 -32.94 5.29
C ASN A 650 23.50 -32.42 5.32
N ASP A 651 22.60 -33.17 5.96
CA ASP A 651 21.16 -32.87 5.98
C ASP A 651 20.80 -31.54 6.65
N LEU A 652 21.53 -31.14 7.70
CA LEU A 652 21.29 -29.89 8.41
C LEU A 652 21.84 -28.67 7.66
N ASP A 653 23.01 -28.80 7.04
CA ASP A 653 23.54 -27.79 6.10
C ASP A 653 22.58 -27.59 4.92
N PHE A 654 22.07 -28.69 4.36
CA PHE A 654 21.05 -28.66 3.29
C PHE A 654 19.80 -27.94 3.76
N LEU A 655 19.25 -28.28 4.94
CA LEU A 655 18.04 -27.64 5.45
C LEU A 655 18.26 -26.14 5.66
N ARG A 656 19.38 -25.74 6.29
CA ARG A 656 19.73 -24.32 6.50
C ARG A 656 19.84 -23.56 5.19
N ARG A 657 20.51 -24.12 4.17
CA ARG A 657 20.57 -23.52 2.82
C ARG A 657 19.17 -23.40 2.23
N ALA A 658 18.39 -24.48 2.27
CA ALA A 658 17.06 -24.54 1.68
C ALA A 658 16.11 -23.50 2.30
N THR A 659 16.00 -23.40 3.63
CA THR A 659 15.09 -22.44 4.25
C THR A 659 15.52 -20.99 4.00
N LEU A 660 16.83 -20.71 3.94
CA LEU A 660 17.33 -19.37 3.62
C LEU A 660 17.00 -18.99 2.17
N ASP A 661 17.12 -19.90 1.22
CA ASP A 661 16.83 -19.64 -0.21
C ASP A 661 15.33 -19.60 -0.55
N THR A 662 14.47 -20.26 0.24
CA THR A 662 13.02 -20.27 0.02
C THR A 662 12.28 -19.26 0.90
N THR A 663 12.40 -19.41 2.23
CA THR A 663 11.66 -18.66 3.25
C THR A 663 12.43 -17.49 3.85
N GLY A 664 13.72 -17.34 3.52
CA GLY A 664 14.54 -16.21 3.95
C GLY A 664 15.00 -16.25 5.40
N VAL A 665 14.75 -17.34 6.13
CA VAL A 665 14.97 -17.43 7.57
C VAL A 665 15.65 -18.76 7.90
N VAL A 666 16.49 -18.78 8.94
CA VAL A 666 17.02 -20.03 9.51
C VAL A 666 15.88 -20.96 9.98
N PRO A 667 16.01 -22.30 9.87
CA PRO A 667 14.95 -23.22 10.26
C PRO A 667 14.68 -23.17 11.76
N SER A 668 13.41 -23.19 12.17
CA SER A 668 13.04 -23.35 13.57
C SER A 668 13.41 -24.77 14.08
N PRO A 669 13.57 -24.97 15.40
CA PRO A 669 13.75 -26.31 15.98
C PRO A 669 12.64 -27.30 15.57
N GLU A 670 11.40 -26.81 15.48
CA GLU A 670 10.24 -27.60 15.06
C GLU A 670 10.33 -28.01 13.58
N GLU A 671 10.89 -27.15 12.72
CA GLU A 671 11.18 -27.46 11.32
C GLU A 671 12.33 -28.48 11.18
N ILE A 672 13.37 -28.36 12.01
CA ILE A 672 14.49 -29.31 12.08
C ILE A 672 13.97 -30.70 12.50
N ASP A 673 13.20 -30.79 13.57
CA ASP A 673 12.64 -32.05 14.07
C ASP A 673 11.68 -32.68 13.04
N ALA A 674 10.82 -31.87 12.40
CA ALA A 674 9.91 -32.33 11.34
C ALA A 674 10.61 -32.80 10.05
N PHE A 675 11.83 -32.30 9.78
CA PHE A 675 12.66 -32.74 8.66
C PHE A 675 13.44 -34.02 9.00
N LEU A 676 14.03 -34.12 10.19
CA LEU A 676 14.77 -35.31 10.64
C LEU A 676 13.85 -36.53 10.85
N ALA A 677 12.56 -36.29 11.16
CA ALA A 677 11.53 -37.33 11.24
C ALA A 677 11.13 -37.96 9.89
N ASP A 678 11.42 -37.31 8.76
CA ASP A 678 11.15 -37.86 7.43
C ASP A 678 12.19 -38.92 7.01
N ASP A 679 11.75 -39.89 6.21
CA ASP A 679 12.62 -40.91 5.59
C ASP A 679 13.78 -40.28 4.82
N GLU A 680 15.01 -40.75 5.09
CA GLU A 680 16.27 -40.20 4.60
C GLU A 680 16.34 -40.06 3.07
N LYS A 681 15.69 -40.96 2.32
CA LYS A 681 15.71 -40.94 0.85
C LYS A 681 14.75 -39.92 0.24
N THR A 682 13.82 -39.38 1.03
CA THR A 682 12.76 -38.48 0.55
C THR A 682 12.68 -37.16 1.31
N ARG A 683 13.28 -37.04 2.49
CA ARG A 683 13.21 -35.85 3.37
C ARG A 683 13.58 -34.56 2.68
N ARG A 684 14.60 -34.56 1.80
CA ARG A 684 15.06 -33.35 1.09
C ARG A 684 14.02 -32.85 0.08
N ALA A 685 13.47 -33.74 -0.74
CA ALA A 685 12.40 -33.40 -1.67
C ALA A 685 11.14 -32.91 -0.93
N LYS A 686 10.72 -33.62 0.13
CA LYS A 686 9.60 -33.20 1.00
C LYS A 686 9.84 -31.85 1.69
N ALA A 687 11.08 -31.57 2.10
CA ALA A 687 11.44 -30.27 2.67
C ALA A 687 11.31 -29.17 1.61
N ILE A 688 11.82 -29.38 0.40
CA ILE A 688 11.66 -28.44 -0.72
C ILE A 688 10.17 -28.17 -0.98
N ASP A 689 9.32 -29.20 -1.07
CA ASP A 689 7.89 -29.00 -1.29
C ASP A 689 7.22 -28.23 -0.14
N ARG A 690 7.44 -28.61 1.13
CA ARG A 690 6.94 -27.85 2.30
C ARG A 690 7.39 -26.38 2.29
N LEU A 691 8.65 -26.13 1.93
CA LEU A 691 9.25 -24.80 1.95
C LEU A 691 8.80 -23.91 0.78
N LEU A 692 8.46 -24.51 -0.37
CA LEU A 692 7.87 -23.80 -1.50
C LEU A 692 6.39 -23.49 -1.27
N ASP A 693 5.67 -24.35 -0.55
CA ASP A 693 4.27 -24.11 -0.18
C ASP A 693 4.11 -23.16 1.03
N ASP A 694 5.19 -22.86 1.76
CA ASP A 694 5.17 -21.96 2.92
C ASP A 694 4.91 -20.49 2.53
N PRO A 695 4.01 -19.76 3.21
CA PRO A 695 3.76 -18.34 2.97
C PRO A 695 5.00 -17.42 3.07
N ARG A 696 6.02 -17.80 3.86
CA ARG A 696 7.30 -17.07 3.97
C ARG A 696 8.08 -17.04 2.65
N TRP A 697 7.75 -17.91 1.68
CA TRP A 697 8.23 -17.79 0.30
C TRP A 697 8.05 -16.37 -0.26
N ALA A 698 6.86 -15.79 -0.06
CA ALA A 698 6.55 -14.46 -0.54
C ALA A 698 7.34 -13.38 0.20
N ASP A 699 7.56 -13.55 1.52
CA ASP A 699 8.38 -12.65 2.35
C ASP A 699 9.84 -12.58 1.87
N HIS A 700 10.42 -13.71 1.47
CA HIS A 700 11.81 -13.75 0.99
C HIS A 700 11.97 -13.23 -0.44
N TRP A 701 10.99 -13.46 -1.32
CA TRP A 701 11.13 -13.14 -2.73
C TRP A 701 10.70 -11.71 -3.10
N VAL A 702 9.83 -11.06 -2.32
CA VAL A 702 9.37 -9.69 -2.58
C VAL A 702 10.49 -8.66 -2.55
N SER A 703 11.45 -8.76 -1.62
CA SER A 703 12.56 -7.79 -1.46
C SER A 703 13.47 -7.69 -2.69
N TYR A 704 13.77 -8.84 -3.32
CA TYR A 704 14.49 -8.91 -4.58
C TYR A 704 13.72 -8.23 -5.71
N TRP A 705 12.41 -8.49 -5.82
CA TRP A 705 11.57 -7.87 -6.82
C TRP A 705 11.34 -6.37 -6.59
N GLN A 706 11.38 -5.88 -5.34
CA GLN A 706 11.42 -4.44 -5.06
C GLN A 706 12.70 -3.78 -5.61
N ASP A 707 13.84 -4.48 -5.59
CA ASP A 707 15.09 -3.97 -6.18
C ASP A 707 15.13 -4.05 -7.71
N VAL A 708 14.70 -5.19 -8.28
CA VAL A 708 14.63 -5.40 -9.74
C VAL A 708 13.60 -4.47 -10.39
N LEU A 709 12.52 -4.13 -9.70
CA LEU A 709 11.44 -3.25 -10.21
C LEU A 709 11.52 -1.80 -9.70
N ALA A 710 12.61 -1.43 -9.02
CA ALA A 710 12.86 -0.07 -8.50
C ALA A 710 11.71 0.49 -7.63
N GLU A 711 11.14 -0.31 -6.73
CA GLU A 711 10.04 0.09 -5.84
C GLU A 711 10.56 1.01 -4.72
N ASN A 712 10.16 2.28 -4.75
CA ASN A 712 10.80 3.38 -4.00
C ASN A 712 9.84 4.22 -3.12
N PRO A 713 8.86 3.63 -2.39
CA PRO A 713 7.82 4.42 -1.76
C PRO A 713 8.33 5.31 -0.63
N ASN A 714 8.10 6.61 -0.77
CA ASN A 714 8.26 7.58 0.31
C ASN A 714 6.96 7.68 1.13
N ILE A 715 7.07 7.63 2.46
CA ILE A 715 5.94 7.83 3.38
C ILE A 715 5.38 9.25 3.31
N LEU A 716 6.23 10.26 3.04
CA LEU A 716 5.85 11.65 2.85
C LEU A 716 5.73 11.99 1.35
N LYS A 717 4.59 12.57 0.95
CA LYS A 717 4.26 12.92 -0.44
C LYS A 717 4.57 11.78 -1.43
N PRO A 718 3.90 10.62 -1.33
CA PRO A 718 4.22 9.44 -2.13
C PRO A 718 4.15 9.62 -3.66
N SER A 719 3.63 10.73 -4.20
CA SER A 719 3.71 11.02 -5.64
C SER A 719 4.95 11.83 -6.08
N LEU A 720 5.94 12.04 -5.21
CA LEU A 720 7.12 12.88 -5.45
C LEU A 720 8.39 12.02 -5.43
N ASN A 721 9.16 12.00 -6.54
CA ASN A 721 10.42 11.24 -6.64
C ASN A 721 10.30 9.74 -6.32
N ASN A 722 9.20 9.12 -6.75
CA ASN A 722 8.79 7.81 -6.28
C ASN A 722 8.30 6.89 -7.42
N THR A 723 8.53 5.59 -7.26
CA THR A 723 7.95 4.49 -8.02
C THR A 723 7.21 3.58 -7.02
N GLY A 724 5.87 3.54 -7.08
CA GLY A 724 5.05 2.77 -6.14
C GLY A 724 4.27 3.61 -5.11
N PRO A 725 3.64 2.94 -4.12
CA PRO A 725 3.85 1.53 -3.76
C PRO A 725 3.12 0.53 -4.65
N PHE A 726 3.77 -0.61 -4.89
CA PHE A 726 3.14 -1.83 -5.45
C PHE A 726 3.68 -3.12 -4.81
N ARG A 727 4.50 -3.01 -3.75
CA ARG A 727 5.07 -4.15 -3.00
C ARG A 727 4.04 -5.19 -2.54
N TYR A 728 2.84 -4.75 -2.13
CA TYR A 728 1.83 -5.69 -1.64
C TYR A 728 1.24 -6.55 -2.76
N TRP A 729 1.10 -6.03 -3.98
CA TRP A 729 0.78 -6.87 -5.14
C TRP A 729 1.92 -7.85 -5.48
N ILE A 730 3.20 -7.46 -5.34
CA ILE A 730 4.33 -8.39 -5.52
C ILE A 730 4.23 -9.55 -4.51
N TYR A 731 4.04 -9.22 -3.23
CA TYR A 731 3.85 -10.19 -2.15
C TYR A 731 2.67 -11.12 -2.41
N GLU A 732 1.50 -10.56 -2.74
CA GLU A 732 0.28 -11.33 -3.04
C GLU A 732 0.44 -12.23 -4.27
N ALA A 733 1.12 -11.75 -5.32
CA ALA A 733 1.41 -12.56 -6.50
C ALA A 733 2.35 -13.73 -6.21
N LEU A 734 3.37 -13.54 -5.37
CA LEU A 734 4.27 -14.63 -4.95
C LEU A 734 3.59 -15.62 -4.00
N LEU A 735 2.70 -15.13 -3.13
CA LEU A 735 1.91 -15.95 -2.21
C LEU A 735 0.93 -16.86 -2.98
N ASP A 736 0.24 -16.30 -3.98
CA ASP A 736 -0.72 -17.00 -4.83
C ASP A 736 -0.06 -17.92 -5.89
N ASN A 737 1.28 -18.02 -5.90
CA ASN A 737 2.09 -18.66 -6.95
C ASN A 737 1.71 -18.22 -8.37
N LYS A 738 1.55 -16.90 -8.57
CA LYS A 738 1.15 -16.31 -9.85
C LYS A 738 2.20 -16.60 -10.94
N PRO A 739 1.81 -17.19 -12.08
CA PRO A 739 2.67 -17.35 -13.26
C PRO A 739 3.39 -16.07 -13.65
N MET A 740 4.66 -16.16 -14.02
CA MET A 740 5.48 -14.96 -14.27
C MET A 740 5.04 -14.20 -15.52
N ASP A 741 4.44 -14.86 -16.52
CA ASP A 741 3.83 -14.19 -17.66
C ASP A 741 2.63 -13.33 -17.25
N GLN A 742 1.83 -13.82 -16.29
CA GLN A 742 0.76 -13.06 -15.66
C GLN A 742 1.30 -11.91 -14.79
N PHE A 743 2.32 -12.16 -13.96
CA PHE A 743 2.99 -11.15 -13.14
C PHE A 743 3.48 -9.96 -13.99
N VAL A 744 4.23 -10.24 -15.06
CA VAL A 744 4.71 -9.21 -15.99
C VAL A 744 3.56 -8.52 -16.72
N THR A 745 2.55 -9.27 -17.16
CA THR A 745 1.38 -8.68 -17.85
C THR A 745 0.66 -7.68 -16.95
N GLU A 746 0.34 -8.04 -15.70
CA GLU A 746 -0.33 -7.16 -14.74
C GLU A 746 0.50 -5.89 -14.42
N LEU A 747 1.82 -6.05 -14.24
CA LEU A 747 2.74 -4.93 -14.01
C LEU A 747 2.78 -3.95 -15.19
N VAL A 748 2.88 -4.46 -16.42
CA VAL A 748 2.95 -3.66 -17.65
C VAL A 748 1.62 -2.94 -17.93
N LEU A 749 0.49 -3.57 -17.62
CA LEU A 749 -0.83 -2.93 -17.73
C LEU A 749 -1.00 -1.77 -16.74
N MET A 750 -0.35 -1.83 -15.56
CA MET A 750 -0.38 -0.80 -14.50
C MET A 750 -1.81 -0.45 -14.05
N GLU A 751 -2.55 -1.46 -13.58
CA GLU A 751 -3.97 -1.35 -13.22
C GLU A 751 -4.23 -1.66 -11.73
N GLY A 752 -5.48 -1.47 -11.29
CA GLY A 752 -5.84 -1.50 -9.87
C GLY A 752 -5.47 -0.21 -9.12
N SER A 753 -5.21 -0.35 -7.82
CA SER A 753 -4.91 0.73 -6.88
C SER A 753 -3.55 1.37 -7.13
N LYS A 754 -3.50 2.70 -7.01
CA LYS A 754 -2.24 3.48 -7.14
C LYS A 754 -1.46 3.62 -5.84
N LEU A 755 -2.15 3.68 -4.70
CA LEU A 755 -1.54 3.95 -3.38
C LEU A 755 -1.76 2.83 -2.37
N GLY A 756 -2.79 2.00 -2.53
CA GLY A 756 -3.04 0.79 -1.71
C GLY A 756 -2.20 -0.42 -2.10
N GLY A 757 -1.16 -0.26 -2.94
CA GLY A 757 -0.20 -1.31 -3.26
C GLY A 757 -0.52 -2.19 -4.49
N GLY A 758 -1.38 -1.73 -5.41
CA GLY A 758 -1.67 -2.43 -6.68
C GLY A 758 -0.68 -2.09 -7.82
N PRO A 759 -0.71 -2.81 -8.96
CA PRO A 759 0.18 -2.58 -10.10
C PRO A 759 0.17 -1.15 -10.65
N ALA A 760 -0.95 -0.43 -10.56
CA ALA A 760 -1.02 0.98 -10.97
C ALA A 760 -0.06 1.90 -10.20
N GLY A 761 0.39 1.49 -9.00
CA GLY A 761 1.47 2.15 -8.26
C GLY A 761 2.80 2.16 -9.02
N PHE A 762 3.11 1.13 -9.81
CA PHE A 762 4.31 1.13 -10.67
C PHE A 762 4.28 2.28 -11.68
N GLY A 763 3.10 2.70 -12.14
CA GLY A 763 2.89 3.85 -13.02
C GLY A 763 3.01 5.23 -12.35
N LEU A 764 3.22 5.31 -11.02
CA LEU A 764 3.46 6.59 -10.33
C LEU A 764 4.85 7.16 -10.66
N ALA A 765 4.95 8.48 -10.52
CA ALA A 765 6.01 9.29 -11.10
C ALA A 765 7.11 9.70 -10.12
N PHE A 766 8.35 9.49 -10.55
CA PHE A 766 9.48 10.33 -10.15
C PHE A 766 9.25 11.78 -10.65
N GLN A 767 9.96 12.79 -10.12
CA GLN A 767 10.04 14.12 -10.77
C GLN A 767 10.95 14.06 -12.02
N ASN A 768 10.61 13.13 -12.90
CA ASN A 768 11.19 12.91 -14.21
C ASN A 768 10.11 13.36 -15.19
N ASP A 769 10.47 14.21 -16.14
CA ASP A 769 9.55 14.74 -17.15
C ASP A 769 9.03 13.66 -18.11
N VAL A 770 9.63 12.46 -18.09
CA VAL A 770 9.18 11.26 -18.83
C VAL A 770 9.18 10.03 -17.90
N PRO A 771 8.18 9.87 -17.02
CA PRO A 771 8.18 8.77 -16.05
C PRO A 771 8.12 7.38 -16.71
N MET A 772 7.48 7.25 -17.88
CA MET A 772 7.39 6.00 -18.63
C MET A 772 8.73 5.54 -19.22
N ALA A 773 9.70 6.43 -19.43
CA ALA A 773 11.06 6.04 -19.85
C ALA A 773 11.78 5.29 -18.73
N ALA A 774 11.62 5.71 -17.47
CA ALA A 774 12.15 4.95 -16.33
C ALA A 774 11.51 3.56 -16.20
N LYS A 775 10.21 3.43 -16.53
CA LYS A 775 9.51 2.12 -16.52
C LYS A 775 9.94 1.22 -17.69
N ALA A 776 10.16 1.80 -18.88
CA ALA A 776 10.67 1.10 -20.05
C ALA A 776 12.06 0.49 -19.78
N HIS A 777 12.98 1.30 -19.22
CA HIS A 777 14.27 0.83 -18.71
C HIS A 777 14.07 -0.31 -17.68
N THR A 778 13.32 -0.07 -16.60
CA THR A 778 13.07 -1.08 -15.55
C THR A 778 12.54 -2.42 -16.11
N ILE A 779 11.59 -2.38 -17.05
CA ILE A 779 10.99 -3.57 -17.67
C ILE A 779 12.01 -4.30 -18.56
N GLY A 780 12.76 -3.58 -19.40
CA GLY A 780 13.79 -4.18 -20.27
C GLY A 780 14.89 -4.86 -19.46
N THR A 781 15.42 -4.20 -18.45
CA THR A 781 16.47 -4.74 -17.58
C THR A 781 15.97 -5.92 -16.74
N ALA A 782 14.76 -5.83 -16.18
CA ALA A 782 14.18 -6.90 -15.37
C ALA A 782 13.89 -8.18 -16.17
N PHE A 783 13.29 -8.05 -17.36
CA PHE A 783 12.67 -9.19 -18.05
C PHE A 783 13.30 -9.56 -19.40
N LEU A 784 14.12 -8.69 -19.99
CA LEU A 784 14.84 -8.96 -21.25
C LEU A 784 16.36 -8.93 -21.11
N GLY A 785 16.90 -8.39 -20.02
CA GLY A 785 18.35 -8.23 -19.82
C GLY A 785 18.94 -7.11 -20.69
N VAL A 786 18.16 -6.07 -20.95
CA VAL A 786 18.51 -4.94 -21.83
C VAL A 786 18.77 -3.70 -20.98
N GLU A 787 19.93 -3.06 -21.15
CA GLU A 787 20.36 -1.89 -20.38
C GLU A 787 20.11 -0.61 -21.17
N MET A 788 19.29 0.29 -20.61
CA MET A 788 18.81 1.52 -21.27
C MET A 788 19.00 2.77 -20.41
N LYS A 789 19.77 2.71 -19.33
CA LYS A 789 20.04 3.84 -18.44
C LYS A 789 20.70 5.01 -19.17
N CYS A 790 21.68 4.72 -20.03
CA CYS A 790 22.33 5.72 -20.89
C CYS A 790 21.37 6.26 -21.98
N ALA A 791 20.53 5.39 -22.56
CA ALA A 791 19.47 5.71 -23.53
C ALA A 791 18.45 6.75 -23.02
N ARG A 792 18.49 7.13 -21.72
CA ARG A 792 17.68 8.23 -21.17
C ARG A 792 17.97 9.59 -21.80
N CYS A 793 19.22 9.87 -22.21
CA CYS A 793 19.67 11.22 -22.61
C CYS A 793 20.42 11.29 -23.95
N HIS A 794 20.99 10.17 -24.39
CA HIS A 794 21.74 9.99 -25.64
C HIS A 794 21.74 8.49 -25.98
N ASP A 795 22.11 8.09 -27.19
CA ASP A 795 22.21 6.67 -27.54
C ASP A 795 23.29 6.00 -26.67
N ALA A 796 23.09 4.74 -26.25
CA ALA A 796 24.00 4.12 -25.31
C ALA A 796 25.38 3.86 -25.96
N PRO A 797 26.50 4.21 -25.30
CA PRO A 797 27.84 4.15 -25.93
C PRO A 797 28.50 2.77 -25.85
N TYR A 798 27.96 1.85 -25.05
CA TYR A 798 28.51 0.50 -24.79
C TYR A 798 27.46 -0.61 -24.97
N HIS A 799 26.29 -0.25 -25.49
CA HIS A 799 25.08 -1.05 -25.60
C HIS A 799 24.42 -0.73 -26.95
N ASP A 800 23.76 -1.70 -27.58
CA ASP A 800 23.09 -1.54 -28.87
C ASP A 800 21.82 -0.66 -28.75
N SER A 801 21.25 -0.56 -27.53
CA SER A 801 20.05 0.20 -27.20
C SER A 801 20.18 1.72 -27.44
N THR A 802 19.38 2.27 -28.37
CA THR A 802 19.38 3.71 -28.69
C THR A 802 18.42 4.53 -27.82
N GLN A 803 18.58 5.87 -27.85
CA GLN A 803 17.64 6.80 -27.22
C GLN A 803 16.22 6.65 -27.79
N ARG A 804 16.10 6.38 -29.09
CA ARG A 804 14.82 6.15 -29.76
C ARG A 804 14.12 4.91 -29.20
N ASP A 805 14.84 3.81 -29.01
CA ASP A 805 14.28 2.53 -28.55
C ASP A 805 13.61 2.66 -27.18
N LEU A 806 14.32 3.27 -26.23
CA LEU A 806 13.78 3.55 -24.89
C LEU A 806 12.49 4.37 -24.95
N PHE A 807 12.45 5.38 -25.83
CA PHE A 807 11.33 6.30 -25.95
C PHE A 807 10.13 5.73 -26.74
N GLU A 808 10.37 4.84 -27.70
CA GLU A 808 9.33 4.10 -28.41
C GLU A 808 8.62 3.12 -27.47
N LEU A 809 9.38 2.36 -26.67
CA LEU A 809 8.83 1.52 -25.60
C LEU A 809 8.12 2.35 -24.53
N ALA A 810 8.68 3.50 -24.12
CA ALA A 810 8.02 4.42 -23.20
C ALA A 810 6.68 4.95 -23.76
N ALA A 811 6.61 5.24 -25.06
CA ALA A 811 5.38 5.67 -25.72
C ALA A 811 4.32 4.54 -25.77
N MET A 812 4.73 3.27 -25.91
CA MET A 812 3.83 2.13 -25.71
C MET A 812 3.29 2.05 -24.28
N LEU A 813 4.15 2.19 -23.26
CA LEU A 813 3.72 2.22 -21.85
C LEU A 813 2.84 3.44 -21.52
N ASN A 814 3.00 4.56 -22.23
CA ASN A 814 2.13 5.73 -22.13
C ASN A 814 0.82 5.59 -22.94
N THR A 815 0.69 4.54 -23.77
CA THR A 815 -0.40 4.27 -24.74
C THR A 815 -0.61 5.34 -25.82
N LYS A 816 0.32 6.30 -25.94
CA LYS A 816 0.27 7.42 -26.89
C LYS A 816 1.67 8.04 -27.02
N GLY A 817 1.88 8.79 -28.09
CA GLY A 817 3.17 9.44 -28.35
C GLY A 817 3.66 10.32 -27.18
N ILE A 818 4.97 10.29 -26.96
CA ILE A 818 5.69 11.07 -25.94
C ILE A 818 6.47 12.18 -26.63
N LYS A 819 6.41 13.40 -26.08
CA LYS A 819 7.30 14.49 -26.50
C LYS A 819 8.61 14.42 -25.72
N LEU A 820 9.76 14.38 -26.40
CA LEU A 820 11.07 14.44 -25.76
C LEU A 820 11.27 15.83 -25.12
N PRO A 821 11.51 15.94 -23.81
CA PRO A 821 11.79 17.21 -23.15
C PRO A 821 13.29 17.53 -23.16
N GLU A 822 13.64 18.81 -22.97
CA GLU A 822 15.02 19.30 -23.07
C GLU A 822 15.98 18.67 -22.04
N SER A 823 15.49 18.31 -20.83
CA SER A 823 16.32 17.64 -19.82
C SER A 823 16.79 16.24 -20.25
N SER A 824 16.15 15.67 -21.27
CA SER A 824 16.43 14.36 -21.84
C SER A 824 17.37 14.43 -23.05
N THR A 825 18.11 15.53 -23.21
CA THR A 825 19.09 15.74 -24.28
C THR A 825 20.35 16.37 -23.74
N VAL A 826 21.52 16.02 -24.30
CA VAL A 826 22.80 16.63 -23.90
C VAL A 826 22.93 18.03 -24.52
N PRO A 827 23.21 19.08 -23.72
CA PRO A 827 23.36 20.44 -24.26
C PRO A 827 24.52 20.56 -25.27
N ALA A 828 24.29 21.25 -26.38
CA ALA A 828 25.28 21.37 -27.46
C ALA A 828 26.63 22.01 -27.03
N GLY A 829 26.63 22.83 -25.98
CA GLY A 829 27.83 23.45 -25.42
C GLY A 829 28.68 22.54 -24.51
N SER A 830 28.26 21.28 -24.29
CA SER A 830 28.98 20.31 -23.46
C SER A 830 30.13 19.61 -24.20
N ILE A 831 30.22 19.75 -25.53
CA ILE A 831 31.19 19.09 -26.39
C ILE A 831 32.27 20.12 -26.77
N PRO A 832 33.56 19.92 -26.39
CA PRO A 832 34.64 20.85 -26.74
C PRO A 832 34.83 20.95 -28.26
N GLU A 833 34.98 22.18 -28.78
CA GLU A 833 35.26 22.41 -30.19
C GLU A 833 36.52 21.64 -30.64
N GLY A 834 36.40 20.88 -31.73
CA GLY A 834 37.50 20.09 -32.31
C GLY A 834 37.63 18.64 -31.84
N ARG A 835 36.66 18.10 -31.08
CA ARG A 835 36.52 16.64 -30.86
C ARG A 835 35.18 16.13 -31.38
N GLU A 836 35.19 14.94 -31.96
CA GLU A 836 33.96 14.22 -32.29
C GLU A 836 33.23 13.78 -31.01
N SER A 837 31.90 13.71 -31.08
CA SER A 837 31.08 13.29 -29.94
C SER A 837 31.21 11.78 -29.73
N LEU A 838 31.62 11.37 -28.53
CA LEU A 838 31.63 9.96 -28.11
C LEU A 838 30.22 9.39 -27.85
N ILE A 839 29.18 10.21 -28.03
CA ILE A 839 27.77 9.86 -27.84
C ILE A 839 26.93 10.37 -29.01
N ALA A 840 26.08 9.51 -29.56
CA ALA A 840 25.10 9.86 -30.58
C ALA A 840 23.75 10.25 -29.94
N MET A 841 22.86 10.91 -30.70
CA MET A 841 21.47 11.15 -30.28
C MET A 841 20.53 10.90 -31.46
N THR A 842 19.75 9.81 -31.39
CA THR A 842 18.73 9.46 -32.39
C THR A 842 17.47 10.33 -32.36
N LEU A 843 17.26 11.12 -31.30
CA LEU A 843 16.10 12.01 -31.11
C LEU A 843 16.50 13.48 -30.95
N LYS A 844 15.57 14.39 -31.28
CA LYS A 844 15.72 15.84 -31.05
C LYS A 844 14.80 16.36 -29.93
N ALA A 845 15.28 17.33 -29.15
CA ALA A 845 14.46 17.98 -28.14
C ALA A 845 13.16 18.52 -28.76
N GLY A 846 12.02 18.16 -28.16
CA GLY A 846 10.69 18.49 -28.64
C GLY A 846 10.10 17.57 -29.72
N GLU A 847 10.84 16.58 -30.22
CA GLU A 847 10.32 15.51 -31.10
C GLU A 847 9.20 14.73 -30.40
N THR A 848 8.22 14.24 -31.17
CA THR A 848 7.13 13.39 -30.64
C THR A 848 7.29 11.96 -31.14
N ILE A 849 7.76 11.09 -30.26
CA ILE A 849 8.03 9.68 -30.50
C ILE A 849 6.72 8.90 -30.39
N GLN A 850 6.44 8.03 -31.36
CA GLN A 850 5.21 7.24 -31.40
C GLN A 850 5.40 5.86 -30.73
N PRO A 851 4.32 5.20 -30.27
CA PRO A 851 4.39 3.85 -29.74
C PRO A 851 4.88 2.85 -30.81
N LYS A 852 6.06 2.26 -30.60
CA LYS A 852 6.61 1.15 -31.41
C LYS A 852 7.37 0.18 -30.48
N TRP A 853 7.38 -1.11 -30.83
CA TRP A 853 8.26 -2.09 -30.21
C TRP A 853 9.66 -1.97 -30.84
N PRO A 854 10.73 -1.73 -30.05
CA PRO A 854 12.07 -1.54 -30.62
C PRO A 854 12.81 -2.86 -30.90
N PHE A 855 12.59 -3.90 -30.08
CA PHE A 855 13.40 -5.12 -30.05
C PHE A 855 12.92 -6.20 -31.03
N GLU A 856 12.84 -5.86 -32.32
CA GLU A 856 12.40 -6.79 -33.38
C GLU A 856 13.33 -8.01 -33.52
N GLU A 857 14.60 -7.88 -33.12
CA GLU A 857 15.61 -8.94 -33.08
C GLU A 857 15.43 -9.95 -31.94
N LEU A 858 14.83 -9.54 -30.82
CA LEU A 858 14.50 -10.46 -29.71
C LEU A 858 13.19 -11.23 -29.98
N PHE A 859 12.24 -10.55 -30.61
CA PHE A 859 10.95 -11.09 -31.02
C PHE A 859 10.34 -10.17 -32.08
N ASP A 860 10.10 -10.70 -33.28
CA ASP A 860 9.22 -10.04 -34.26
C ASP A 860 7.86 -9.87 -33.59
N ALA A 861 7.45 -8.61 -33.36
CA ALA A 861 6.22 -8.25 -32.67
C ALA A 861 4.96 -8.46 -33.53
N ALA A 862 4.97 -9.57 -34.28
CA ALA A 862 3.87 -10.14 -35.03
C ALA A 862 2.57 -10.11 -34.21
N GLU A 863 1.48 -9.86 -34.92
CA GLU A 863 0.25 -9.31 -34.36
C GLU A 863 -0.20 -10.00 -33.06
N LEU A 864 -0.33 -9.21 -31.99
CA LEU A 864 -0.99 -9.61 -30.74
C LEU A 864 -2.30 -10.34 -31.09
N PRO A 865 -2.44 -11.66 -30.82
CA PRO A 865 -3.59 -12.40 -31.30
C PRO A 865 -4.89 -11.87 -30.67
N ASP A 866 -5.97 -11.77 -31.46
CA ASP A 866 -7.27 -11.27 -30.99
C ASP A 866 -7.80 -11.99 -29.73
N TRP A 867 -7.43 -13.25 -29.54
CA TRP A 867 -7.83 -14.04 -28.37
C TRP A 867 -6.98 -13.77 -27.12
N VAL A 868 -5.81 -13.14 -27.27
CA VAL A 868 -4.95 -12.64 -26.19
C VAL A 868 -5.30 -11.18 -25.88
N ALA A 869 -5.74 -10.40 -26.87
CA ALA A 869 -6.16 -9.03 -26.69
C ALA A 869 -7.39 -8.91 -25.76
N ARG A 870 -7.21 -8.22 -24.64
CA ARG A 870 -8.20 -8.03 -23.56
C ARG A 870 -8.96 -6.71 -23.69
N LYS A 871 -8.33 -5.68 -24.24
CA LYS A 871 -8.87 -4.31 -24.44
C LYS A 871 -8.70 -3.80 -25.87
N GLY A 872 -8.78 -4.70 -26.85
CA GLY A 872 -8.62 -4.37 -28.27
C GLY A 872 -7.18 -4.11 -28.70
N GLY A 873 -6.20 -4.64 -27.96
CA GLY A 873 -4.79 -4.63 -28.35
C GLY A 873 -4.10 -3.28 -28.16
N THR A 874 -4.34 -2.65 -27.00
CA THR A 874 -3.66 -1.42 -26.59
C THR A 874 -2.14 -1.57 -26.61
N PRO A 875 -1.37 -0.48 -26.75
CA PRO A 875 0.09 -0.57 -26.76
C PRO A 875 0.71 -1.25 -25.53
N ARG A 876 0.09 -1.15 -24.33
CA ARG A 876 0.53 -1.90 -23.14
C ARG A 876 0.35 -3.41 -23.27
N GLU A 877 -0.77 -3.86 -23.84
CA GLU A 877 -1.00 -5.29 -24.10
C GLU A 877 0.01 -5.84 -25.11
N LYS A 878 0.36 -5.04 -26.12
CA LYS A 878 1.41 -5.39 -27.08
C LYS A 878 2.79 -5.51 -26.41
N VAL A 879 3.16 -4.60 -25.50
CA VAL A 879 4.41 -4.72 -24.71
C VAL A 879 4.38 -5.96 -23.83
N ALA A 880 3.29 -6.18 -23.09
CA ALA A 880 3.15 -7.35 -22.23
C ALA A 880 3.33 -8.65 -23.04
N TRP A 881 2.63 -8.78 -24.17
CA TRP A 881 2.75 -9.91 -25.08
C TRP A 881 4.15 -10.06 -25.68
N SER A 882 4.77 -8.98 -26.16
CA SER A 882 6.11 -9.04 -26.78
C SER A 882 7.19 -9.52 -25.81
N ILE A 883 7.04 -9.24 -24.51
CA ILE A 883 7.92 -9.78 -23.46
C ILE A 883 7.57 -11.24 -23.14
N THR A 884 6.28 -11.55 -22.99
CA THR A 884 5.81 -12.81 -22.39
C THR A 884 5.22 -13.80 -23.39
N SER A 885 5.52 -13.63 -24.67
CA SER A 885 5.22 -14.60 -25.73
C SER A 885 6.12 -15.83 -25.54
N PRO A 886 5.62 -17.07 -25.75
CA PRO A 886 6.45 -18.27 -25.75
C PRO A 886 7.46 -18.30 -26.91
N GLU A 887 7.26 -17.45 -27.93
CA GLU A 887 8.18 -17.30 -29.07
C GLU A 887 9.31 -16.28 -28.78
N ASN A 888 9.19 -15.47 -27.72
CA ASN A 888 10.30 -14.69 -27.19
C ASN A 888 11.09 -15.56 -26.20
N GLU A 889 12.14 -16.22 -26.69
CA GLU A 889 12.99 -17.07 -25.85
C GLU A 889 13.87 -16.27 -24.86
N ARG A 890 14.01 -14.94 -25.00
CA ARG A 890 14.85 -14.13 -24.08
C ARG A 890 14.25 -14.11 -22.68
N PHE A 891 12.95 -13.84 -22.55
CA PHE A 891 12.26 -13.75 -21.25
C PHE A 891 12.42 -15.00 -20.36
N PRO A 892 12.11 -16.23 -20.80
CA PRO A 892 12.27 -17.41 -19.97
C PRO A 892 13.74 -17.71 -19.63
N ARG A 893 14.70 -17.42 -20.53
CA ARG A 893 16.14 -17.50 -20.25
C ARG A 893 16.57 -16.50 -19.17
N VAL A 894 16.10 -15.26 -19.23
CA VAL A 894 16.40 -14.22 -18.23
C VAL A 894 15.89 -14.61 -16.85
N ILE A 895 14.65 -15.09 -16.73
CA ILE A 895 14.10 -15.56 -15.45
C ILE A 895 14.88 -16.80 -14.94
N ALA A 896 15.19 -17.77 -15.79
CA ALA A 896 15.97 -18.94 -15.40
C ALA A 896 17.37 -18.59 -14.89
N ASN A 897 18.06 -17.68 -15.56
CA ASN A 897 19.36 -17.18 -15.13
C ASN A 897 19.30 -16.46 -13.77
N ARG A 898 18.27 -15.63 -13.55
CA ARG A 898 18.05 -14.93 -12.27
C ARG A 898 17.80 -15.90 -11.12
N VAL A 899 16.98 -16.93 -11.33
CA VAL A 899 16.74 -18.01 -10.34
C VAL A 899 18.04 -18.77 -10.08
N TRP A 900 18.77 -19.14 -11.12
CA TRP A 900 20.04 -19.86 -11.01
C TRP A 900 21.10 -19.07 -10.23
N LYS A 901 21.31 -17.78 -10.56
CA LYS A 901 22.19 -16.86 -9.83
C LYS A 901 21.80 -16.76 -8.36
N ARG A 902 20.50 -16.66 -8.03
CA ARG A 902 20.04 -16.58 -6.63
C ARG A 902 20.35 -17.84 -5.83
N LEU A 903 20.22 -19.02 -6.42
CA LEU A 903 20.42 -20.31 -5.73
C LEU A 903 21.89 -20.75 -5.71
N LEU A 904 22.62 -20.64 -6.83
CA LEU A 904 24.01 -21.08 -6.96
C LEU A 904 25.05 -19.96 -6.84
N GLY A 905 24.65 -18.69 -6.72
CA GLY A 905 25.55 -17.56 -6.50
C GLY A 905 26.35 -17.06 -7.73
N ALA A 906 26.25 -17.71 -8.89
CA ALA A 906 26.79 -17.23 -10.16
C ALA A 906 25.79 -17.47 -11.31
N GLY A 907 25.75 -16.59 -12.32
CA GLY A 907 24.85 -16.67 -13.46
C GLY A 907 25.42 -17.49 -14.62
N PHE A 908 24.56 -17.97 -15.51
CA PHE A 908 24.96 -18.41 -16.85
C PHE A 908 25.41 -17.23 -17.70
N VAL A 909 24.74 -16.10 -17.55
CA VAL A 909 25.14 -14.77 -18.02
C VAL A 909 25.26 -13.88 -16.79
N ASP A 910 26.36 -13.16 -16.67
CA ASP A 910 26.67 -12.32 -15.50
C ASP A 910 27.31 -11.01 -16.02
N PRO A 911 26.76 -9.81 -15.72
CA PRO A 911 25.59 -9.53 -14.86
C PRO A 911 24.27 -10.13 -15.37
N VAL A 912 23.36 -10.47 -14.45
CA VAL A 912 22.06 -11.08 -14.83
C VAL A 912 21.07 -10.11 -15.48
N ASP A 913 21.32 -8.80 -15.38
CA ASP A 913 20.54 -7.70 -15.94
C ASP A 913 21.07 -7.16 -17.29
N ASP A 914 22.27 -7.54 -17.72
CA ASP A 914 22.89 -7.10 -18.98
C ASP A 914 23.32 -8.30 -19.84
N TRP A 915 22.59 -8.50 -20.95
CA TRP A 915 22.75 -9.63 -21.86
C TRP A 915 23.20 -9.22 -23.26
N GLU A 916 23.50 -7.94 -23.49
CA GLU A 916 23.92 -7.45 -24.80
C GLU A 916 25.35 -7.90 -25.12
N ALA A 917 26.26 -7.79 -24.15
CA ALA A 917 27.64 -8.29 -24.26
C ALA A 917 27.84 -9.74 -23.76
N GLY A 918 26.92 -10.24 -22.92
CA GLY A 918 27.08 -11.49 -22.18
C GLY A 918 26.73 -12.77 -22.97
N LYS A 919 27.74 -13.59 -23.29
CA LYS A 919 27.53 -14.95 -23.84
C LYS A 919 27.24 -15.94 -22.69
N PRO A 920 26.22 -16.83 -22.79
CA PRO A 920 25.94 -17.81 -21.74
C PRO A 920 27.03 -18.88 -21.65
N THR A 921 27.49 -19.18 -20.43
CA THR A 921 28.51 -20.23 -20.19
C THR A 921 28.00 -21.64 -20.49
N HIS A 922 26.71 -21.90 -20.23
CA HIS A 922 26.06 -23.20 -20.43
C HIS A 922 24.75 -23.06 -21.25
N PRO A 923 24.83 -22.75 -22.56
CA PRO A 923 23.65 -22.43 -23.38
C PRO A 923 22.61 -23.57 -23.41
N GLU A 924 23.04 -24.82 -23.63
CA GLU A 924 22.12 -25.98 -23.70
C GLU A 924 21.33 -26.19 -22.39
N LEU A 925 21.95 -25.94 -21.23
CA LEU A 925 21.27 -26.03 -19.94
C LEU A 925 20.30 -24.87 -19.73
N LEU A 926 20.72 -23.64 -20.06
CA LEU A 926 19.89 -22.45 -19.99
C LEU A 926 18.63 -22.57 -20.88
N ASP A 927 18.78 -23.12 -22.09
CA ASP A 927 17.68 -23.37 -23.03
C ASP A 927 16.68 -24.41 -22.50
N ARG A 928 17.18 -25.48 -21.85
CA ARG A 928 16.34 -26.51 -21.23
C ARG A 928 15.62 -26.00 -19.98
N LEU A 929 16.26 -25.15 -19.18
CA LEU A 929 15.61 -24.48 -18.04
C LEU A 929 14.55 -23.47 -18.51
N GLY A 930 14.83 -22.68 -19.54
CA GLY A 930 13.86 -21.79 -20.17
C GLY A 930 12.66 -22.54 -20.75
N SER A 931 12.90 -23.64 -21.47
CA SER A 931 11.83 -24.53 -21.96
C SER A 931 11.00 -25.12 -20.82
N HIS A 932 11.64 -25.64 -19.77
CA HIS A 932 10.97 -26.20 -18.60
C HIS A 932 10.07 -25.16 -17.92
N PHE A 933 10.53 -23.92 -17.80
CA PHE A 933 9.76 -22.81 -17.24
C PHE A 933 8.53 -22.43 -18.08
N VAL A 934 8.64 -22.38 -19.41
CA VAL A 934 7.45 -22.18 -20.26
C VAL A 934 6.51 -23.38 -20.19
N ALA A 935 7.04 -24.60 -20.20
CA ALA A 935 6.27 -25.85 -20.10
C ALA A 935 5.66 -26.10 -18.71
N SER A 936 6.07 -25.36 -17.67
CA SER A 936 5.40 -25.34 -16.36
C SER A 936 4.26 -24.32 -16.27
N GLY A 937 4.02 -23.55 -17.34
CA GLY A 937 3.08 -22.42 -17.30
C GLY A 937 3.69 -21.20 -16.62
N TYR A 938 5.00 -20.96 -16.80
CA TYR A 938 5.76 -19.87 -16.17
C TYR A 938 5.74 -19.92 -14.62
N ASP A 939 5.67 -21.12 -14.05
CA ASP A 939 5.71 -21.36 -12.60
C ASP A 939 7.14 -21.19 -12.06
N LEU A 940 7.32 -20.17 -11.21
CA LEU A 940 8.59 -19.83 -10.58
C LEU A 940 9.01 -20.85 -9.51
N LYS A 941 8.06 -21.37 -8.71
CA LYS A 941 8.33 -22.37 -7.67
C LYS A 941 8.75 -23.70 -8.28
N GLU A 942 8.17 -24.09 -9.42
CA GLU A 942 8.60 -25.28 -10.17
C GLU A 942 10.04 -25.14 -10.70
N LEU A 943 10.40 -23.97 -11.25
CA LEU A 943 11.76 -23.70 -11.70
C LEU A 943 12.79 -23.73 -10.55
N VAL A 944 12.38 -23.28 -9.37
CA VAL A 944 13.20 -23.37 -8.14
C VAL A 944 13.27 -24.81 -7.64
N ARG A 945 12.15 -25.55 -7.64
CA ARG A 945 12.05 -26.97 -7.24
C ARG A 945 13.03 -27.84 -8.03
N ILE A 946 13.10 -27.68 -9.35
CA ILE A 946 14.00 -28.50 -10.16
C ILE A 946 15.49 -28.20 -9.90
N VAL A 947 15.85 -26.93 -9.66
CA VAL A 947 17.22 -26.56 -9.29
C VAL A 947 17.55 -27.10 -7.89
N MET A 948 16.68 -26.93 -6.90
CA MET A 948 16.94 -27.41 -5.53
C MET A 948 17.05 -28.94 -5.41
N ASN A 949 16.34 -29.69 -6.28
CA ASN A 949 16.44 -31.15 -6.34
C ASN A 949 17.67 -31.66 -7.12
N SER A 950 18.45 -30.80 -7.77
CA SER A 950 19.70 -31.20 -8.44
C SER A 950 20.80 -31.57 -7.44
N GLU A 951 21.77 -32.38 -7.86
CA GLU A 951 23.02 -32.54 -7.11
C GLU A 951 23.80 -31.23 -7.08
N ALA A 952 23.82 -30.46 -8.16
CA ALA A 952 24.52 -29.17 -8.24
C ALA A 952 24.15 -28.20 -7.10
N TYR A 953 22.86 -28.08 -6.77
CA TYR A 953 22.39 -27.28 -5.63
C TYR A 953 22.76 -27.87 -4.27
N GLN A 954 22.89 -29.20 -4.15
CA GLN A 954 23.13 -29.88 -2.87
C GLN A 954 24.62 -30.08 -2.54
N ARG A 955 25.52 -29.60 -3.40
CA ARG A 955 26.97 -29.66 -3.22
C ARG A 955 27.49 -28.57 -2.28
N GLN A 956 28.62 -28.79 -1.62
CA GLN A 956 29.26 -27.86 -0.70
C GLN A 956 29.66 -26.58 -1.44
N ALA A 957 29.22 -25.41 -0.96
CA ALA A 957 29.56 -24.15 -1.59
C ALA A 957 31.06 -23.83 -1.44
N ARG A 958 31.62 -23.12 -2.43
CA ARG A 958 33.01 -22.64 -2.40
C ARG A 958 33.10 -21.19 -2.91
N PRO A 959 34.13 -20.40 -2.55
CA PRO A 959 34.36 -19.10 -3.16
C PRO A 959 34.54 -19.21 -4.68
N LEU A 960 34.07 -18.21 -5.44
CA LEU A 960 34.37 -18.08 -6.86
C LEU A 960 35.79 -17.54 -7.02
N ASN A 961 36.61 -18.18 -7.85
CA ASN A 961 37.93 -17.65 -8.21
C ASN A 961 37.76 -16.49 -9.21
N PRO A 962 38.28 -15.28 -8.95
CA PRO A 962 38.17 -14.17 -9.88
C PRO A 962 38.77 -14.49 -11.25
N GLY A 963 38.03 -14.20 -12.32
CA GLY A 963 38.46 -14.41 -13.70
C GLY A 963 38.15 -15.78 -14.31
N ASN A 964 37.54 -16.71 -13.56
CA ASN A 964 37.10 -18.00 -14.08
C ASN A 964 35.57 -18.02 -14.28
N ASP A 965 35.12 -18.55 -15.41
CA ASP A 965 33.69 -18.86 -15.63
C ASP A 965 33.20 -19.90 -14.60
N PRO A 966 31.96 -19.77 -14.09
CA PRO A 966 31.40 -20.72 -13.15
C PRO A 966 31.12 -22.07 -13.84
N THR A 967 31.78 -23.13 -13.35
CA THR A 967 31.57 -24.51 -13.83
C THR A 967 30.31 -25.17 -13.26
N PHE A 968 29.73 -24.59 -12.20
CA PHE A 968 28.63 -25.15 -11.40
C PHE A 968 28.88 -26.55 -10.82
N ALA A 969 30.16 -26.96 -10.71
CA ALA A 969 30.58 -28.15 -9.98
C ALA A 969 30.41 -28.03 -8.45
N HIS A 970 30.10 -26.81 -8.00
CA HIS A 970 29.64 -26.45 -6.67
C HIS A 970 28.84 -25.13 -6.75
N PRO A 971 27.96 -24.83 -5.78
CA PRO A 971 27.46 -23.48 -5.56
C PRO A 971 28.60 -22.52 -5.20
N ILE A 972 28.40 -21.23 -5.43
CA ILE A 972 29.25 -20.17 -4.91
C ILE A 972 28.80 -19.79 -3.51
N GLN A 973 29.76 -19.64 -2.60
CA GLN A 973 29.49 -19.27 -1.21
C GLN A 973 28.83 -17.88 -1.13
N ARG A 974 27.64 -17.80 -0.53
CA ARG A 974 26.85 -16.57 -0.39
C ARG A 974 26.76 -16.13 1.07
N ARG A 975 26.67 -14.82 1.27
CA ARG A 975 26.29 -14.22 2.56
C ARG A 975 24.78 -14.00 2.58
N MET A 976 24.20 -13.98 3.78
CA MET A 976 22.81 -13.60 3.98
C MET A 976 22.55 -12.17 3.48
N SER A 977 21.39 -11.94 2.85
CA SER A 977 20.89 -10.59 2.58
C SER A 977 20.55 -9.87 3.88
N ALA A 978 20.44 -8.53 3.79
CA ALA A 978 19.95 -7.69 4.87
C ALA A 978 18.68 -8.22 5.55
N GLU A 979 17.68 -8.61 4.76
CA GLU A 979 16.43 -9.19 5.24
C GLU A 979 16.63 -10.53 5.93
N GLN A 980 17.42 -11.43 5.32
CA GLN A 980 17.73 -12.73 5.91
C GLN A 980 18.42 -12.59 7.28
N VAL A 981 19.33 -11.62 7.44
CA VAL A 981 19.97 -11.32 8.73
C VAL A 981 18.95 -10.83 9.76
N VAL A 982 18.14 -9.81 9.43
CA VAL A 982 17.16 -9.24 10.36
C VAL A 982 16.10 -10.27 10.75
N ASP A 983 15.44 -10.90 9.78
CA ASP A 983 14.36 -11.85 10.06
C ASP A 983 14.88 -13.10 10.79
N SER A 984 16.11 -13.56 10.52
CA SER A 984 16.75 -14.64 11.29
C SER A 984 17.11 -14.24 12.71
N LEU A 985 17.60 -13.02 12.96
CA LEU A 985 17.88 -12.53 14.32
C LEU A 985 16.61 -12.59 15.20
N PHE A 986 15.47 -12.11 14.68
CA PHE A 986 14.19 -12.21 15.38
C PHE A 986 13.71 -13.66 15.52
N ALA A 987 13.79 -14.49 14.48
CA ALA A 987 13.39 -15.90 14.54
C ALA A 987 14.20 -16.71 15.57
N VAL A 988 15.52 -16.48 15.65
CA VAL A 988 16.41 -17.09 16.67
C VAL A 988 15.97 -16.69 18.07
N SER A 989 15.68 -15.42 18.32
CA SER A 989 15.14 -14.96 19.62
C SER A 989 13.73 -15.48 19.92
N GLY A 990 12.99 -15.90 18.90
CA GLY A 990 11.57 -16.26 18.97
C GLY A 990 10.62 -15.06 19.15
N LYS A 991 11.15 -13.84 19.18
CA LYS A 991 10.39 -12.61 19.40
C LYS A 991 9.79 -12.11 18.08
N PRO A 992 8.58 -11.52 18.09
CA PRO A 992 8.07 -10.81 16.93
C PRO A 992 9.00 -9.64 16.57
N LEU A 993 9.11 -9.34 15.27
CA LEU A 993 9.71 -8.10 14.81
C LEU A 993 8.74 -6.96 15.14
N GLU A 994 8.95 -6.27 16.25
CA GLU A 994 8.14 -5.14 16.70
C GLU A 994 8.78 -3.81 16.32
N SER A 995 8.08 -3.01 15.51
CA SER A 995 8.37 -1.59 15.31
C SER A 995 7.13 -0.73 15.52
N GLU A 996 7.29 0.60 15.47
CA GLU A 996 6.15 1.50 15.30
C GLU A 996 5.52 1.39 13.90
N GLU A 997 4.38 2.05 13.69
CA GLU A 997 3.75 2.19 12.37
C GLU A 997 4.68 3.00 11.43
N VAL A 998 4.92 2.51 10.22
CA VAL A 998 5.74 3.18 9.20
C VAL A 998 4.91 4.28 8.53
N THR A 999 4.76 5.39 9.25
CA THR A 999 4.11 6.64 8.82
C THR A 999 4.54 7.80 9.72
N MET A 1000 4.38 9.04 9.24
CA MET A 1000 4.47 10.24 10.10
C MET A 1000 3.08 10.75 10.56
N ASP A 1001 2.00 10.14 10.08
CA ASP A 1001 0.60 10.52 10.33
C ASP A 1001 -0.14 9.31 10.92
N ASN A 1002 0.30 8.86 12.10
CA ASN A 1002 -0.28 7.73 12.85
C ASN A 1002 -1.65 8.07 13.45
N ASP A 1003 -1.96 9.36 13.64
CA ASP A 1003 -3.28 9.90 13.95
C ASP A 1003 -4.21 9.97 12.71
N GLY A 1004 -3.68 9.81 11.50
CA GLY A 1004 -4.46 9.63 10.27
C GLY A 1004 -5.09 10.92 9.71
N THR A 1005 -4.60 12.09 10.14
CA THR A 1005 -5.16 13.40 9.78
C THR A 1005 -4.95 13.79 8.32
N GLN A 1006 -4.02 13.14 7.61
CA GLN A 1006 -3.71 13.40 6.20
C GLN A 1006 -4.35 12.37 5.28
N VAL A 1007 -4.69 12.78 4.05
CA VAL A 1007 -5.02 11.84 2.97
C VAL A 1007 -3.77 11.14 2.42
N GLU A 1008 -3.94 9.92 1.91
CA GLU A 1008 -2.86 9.04 1.42
C GLU A 1008 -1.94 9.69 0.37
N LYS A 1009 -2.47 10.58 -0.48
CA LYS A 1009 -1.66 11.34 -1.45
C LYS A 1009 -0.63 12.30 -0.81
N ASN A 1010 -0.82 12.65 0.47
CA ASN A 1010 0.06 13.53 1.25
C ASN A 1010 0.96 12.70 2.18
N MET A 1011 0.38 11.72 2.89
CA MET A 1011 1.10 10.82 3.78
C MET A 1011 0.49 9.43 3.69
N ILE A 1012 1.33 8.43 3.39
CA ILE A 1012 0.93 7.02 3.36
C ILE A 1012 1.38 6.32 4.64
N SER A 1013 0.74 5.20 4.96
CA SER A 1013 1.17 4.26 5.99
C SER A 1013 1.43 2.91 5.35
N PHE A 1014 2.53 2.27 5.74
CA PHE A 1014 2.84 0.87 5.43
C PHE A 1014 2.48 -0.08 6.58
N GLY A 1015 1.68 0.39 7.55
CA GLY A 1015 1.27 -0.38 8.71
C GLY A 1015 2.43 -0.62 9.68
N PHE A 1016 2.35 -1.74 10.41
CA PHE A 1016 3.37 -2.19 11.35
C PHE A 1016 4.16 -3.36 10.73
N PRO A 1017 5.43 -3.16 10.33
CA PRO A 1017 6.30 -4.23 9.87
C PRO A 1017 6.37 -5.42 10.83
N ARG A 1018 6.37 -6.62 10.26
CA ARG A 1018 6.65 -7.92 10.91
C ARG A 1018 7.73 -8.71 10.14
N ARG A 1019 8.22 -8.15 9.03
CA ARG A 1019 9.30 -8.65 8.17
C ARG A 1019 10.17 -7.51 7.72
N ALA A 1020 11.45 -7.80 7.51
CA ALA A 1020 12.45 -6.85 7.03
C ALA A 1020 12.09 -6.17 5.69
N TRP A 1021 11.38 -6.86 4.78
CA TRP A 1021 11.00 -6.31 3.47
C TRP A 1021 9.93 -5.21 3.53
N GLU A 1022 9.13 -5.17 4.60
CA GLU A 1022 8.01 -4.23 4.74
C GLU A 1022 8.48 -2.79 5.03
N PHE A 1023 9.72 -2.61 5.47
CA PHE A 1023 10.34 -1.30 5.71
C PHE A 1023 10.53 -0.49 4.41
N THR A 1024 10.67 0.82 4.56
CA THR A 1024 11.00 1.74 3.47
C THR A 1024 11.85 2.90 4.01
N SER A 1025 12.29 3.82 3.15
CA SER A 1025 13.02 5.00 3.62
C SER A 1025 12.22 5.77 4.68
N LEU A 1026 12.84 5.94 5.85
CA LEU A 1026 12.34 6.77 6.95
C LEU A 1026 12.78 8.24 6.81
N SER A 1027 13.48 8.59 5.72
CA SER A 1027 13.97 9.94 5.47
C SER A 1027 12.83 10.94 5.36
N ASN A 1028 12.78 11.87 6.32
CA ASN A 1028 11.92 13.04 6.22
C ASN A 1028 12.71 14.21 5.61
N GLU A 1029 12.18 14.84 4.54
CA GLU A 1029 12.87 15.87 3.72
C GLU A 1029 13.37 17.14 4.47
N ARG A 1030 13.17 17.22 5.80
CA ARG A 1030 13.37 18.43 6.62
C ARG A 1030 13.93 18.16 8.02
N ASP A 1031 14.53 16.99 8.24
CA ASP A 1031 15.14 16.53 9.49
C ASP A 1031 14.40 17.00 10.77
N ARG A 1032 13.28 16.33 11.06
CA ARG A 1032 12.40 16.61 12.20
C ARG A 1032 12.53 15.49 13.24
N PRO A 1033 13.34 15.65 14.30
CA PRO A 1033 13.51 14.63 15.35
C PRO A 1033 12.20 14.26 16.04
N SER A 1034 11.27 15.21 16.16
CA SER A 1034 9.91 14.97 16.66
C SER A 1034 9.08 13.99 15.82
N LEU A 1035 9.49 13.66 14.59
CA LEU A 1035 8.87 12.64 13.74
C LEU A 1035 9.74 11.38 13.58
N ALA A 1036 10.84 11.25 14.34
CA ALA A 1036 11.66 10.05 14.35
C ALA A 1036 10.84 8.81 14.74
N ILE A 1037 11.25 7.65 14.22
CA ILE A 1037 10.58 6.36 14.44
C ILE A 1037 11.64 5.37 14.98
N PRO A 1038 12.03 5.46 16.27
CA PRO A 1038 13.28 4.88 16.76
C PRO A 1038 13.40 3.35 16.70
N LYS A 1039 12.32 2.56 16.95
CA LYS A 1039 12.43 1.11 16.78
C LYS A 1039 12.60 0.76 15.29
N ALA A 1040 11.84 1.40 14.41
CA ALA A 1040 11.97 1.20 12.96
C ALA A 1040 13.37 1.59 12.43
N GLN A 1041 13.93 2.72 12.89
CA GLN A 1041 15.27 3.17 12.49
C GLN A 1041 16.34 2.16 12.89
N ALA A 1042 16.28 1.61 14.10
CA ALA A 1042 17.24 0.60 14.55
C ALA A 1042 17.26 -0.68 13.68
N VAL A 1043 16.12 -1.05 13.08
CA VAL A 1043 16.06 -2.16 12.11
C VAL A 1043 16.62 -1.73 10.75
N VAL A 1044 16.24 -0.55 10.26
CA VAL A 1044 16.77 0.03 9.01
C VAL A 1044 18.29 0.18 9.04
N ASP A 1045 18.87 0.58 10.18
CA ASP A 1045 20.32 0.68 10.37
C ASP A 1045 21.02 -0.67 10.14
N VAL A 1046 20.44 -1.78 10.59
CA VAL A 1046 20.97 -3.13 10.29
C VAL A 1046 20.84 -3.40 8.79
N LEU A 1047 19.66 -3.14 8.21
CA LEU A 1047 19.41 -3.41 6.80
C LEU A 1047 20.43 -2.69 5.88
N GLU A 1048 20.64 -1.39 6.07
CA GLU A 1048 21.55 -0.57 5.26
C GLU A 1048 23.02 -1.03 5.39
N ASN A 1049 23.46 -1.45 6.58
CA ASN A 1049 24.83 -1.98 6.75
C ASN A 1049 25.04 -3.32 6.01
N PHE A 1050 23.98 -4.08 5.77
CA PHE A 1050 23.98 -5.30 4.93
C PHE A 1050 23.51 -5.03 3.48
N GLY A 1051 23.67 -3.80 3.00
CA GLY A 1051 23.52 -3.45 1.58
C GLY A 1051 22.09 -3.21 1.10
N TRP A 1052 21.10 -3.17 1.99
CA TRP A 1052 19.74 -2.78 1.65
C TRP A 1052 19.67 -1.34 1.14
N ARG A 1053 18.75 -1.09 0.22
CA ARG A 1053 18.52 0.22 -0.39
C ARG A 1053 17.23 0.84 0.14
N ALA A 1054 17.33 1.85 1.01
CA ALA A 1054 16.20 2.66 1.42
C ALA A 1054 15.57 3.43 0.24
N ALA A 1055 16.41 3.86 -0.71
CA ALA A 1055 16.01 4.52 -1.95
C ALA A 1055 16.40 3.69 -3.18
N ARG A 1056 15.45 3.44 -4.08
CA ARG A 1056 15.58 2.61 -5.29
C ARG A 1056 15.30 3.45 -6.55
N ALA A 1057 16.25 4.30 -6.93
CA ALA A 1057 16.11 5.17 -8.10
C ALA A 1057 16.20 4.43 -9.44
N GLU A 1058 16.92 3.30 -9.48
CA GLU A 1058 17.05 2.42 -10.63
C GLU A 1058 16.85 0.93 -10.28
N PRO A 1059 16.46 0.10 -11.27
CA PRO A 1059 16.52 -1.36 -11.14
C PRO A 1059 17.93 -1.80 -10.75
N LYS A 1060 18.04 -2.84 -9.93
CA LYS A 1060 19.32 -3.49 -9.64
C LYS A 1060 19.09 -4.95 -9.25
N SER A 1061 19.84 -5.88 -9.83
CA SER A 1061 19.71 -7.30 -9.48
C SER A 1061 20.62 -7.73 -8.32
N GLU A 1062 21.73 -7.03 -8.11
CA GLU A 1062 22.76 -7.39 -7.13
C GLU A 1062 23.07 -6.24 -6.18
N ARG A 1063 23.00 -6.47 -4.87
CA ARG A 1063 23.34 -5.48 -3.85
C ARG A 1063 24.84 -5.48 -3.58
N GLU A 1064 25.31 -4.44 -2.88
CA GLU A 1064 26.63 -4.50 -2.27
C GLU A 1064 26.62 -5.58 -1.18
N THR A 1065 27.55 -6.53 -1.24
CA THR A 1065 27.65 -7.65 -0.28
C THR A 1065 29.05 -7.82 0.29
N ASP A 1066 30.00 -6.96 -0.10
CA ASP A 1066 31.38 -7.00 0.37
C ASP A 1066 31.47 -6.95 1.90
N PRO A 1067 32.40 -7.72 2.51
CA PRO A 1067 32.61 -7.73 3.94
C PRO A 1067 33.17 -6.39 4.41
N ASN A 1068 32.46 -5.74 5.33
CA ASN A 1068 32.92 -4.50 5.94
C ASN A 1068 32.75 -4.52 7.47
N VAL A 1069 33.57 -3.73 8.17
CA VAL A 1069 33.63 -3.70 9.64
C VAL A 1069 32.31 -3.26 10.29
N ARG A 1070 31.44 -2.52 9.57
CA ARG A 1070 30.17 -2.06 10.13
C ARG A 1070 29.15 -3.19 10.29
N GLN A 1071 29.18 -4.19 9.38
CA GLN A 1071 28.29 -5.36 9.45
C GLN A 1071 28.49 -6.16 10.74
N SER A 1072 29.74 -6.44 11.12
CA SER A 1072 30.02 -7.09 12.41
C SER A 1072 29.75 -6.14 13.59
N ALA A 1073 30.09 -4.86 13.48
CA ALA A 1073 29.86 -3.89 14.56
C ALA A 1073 28.38 -3.69 14.89
N ILE A 1074 27.48 -3.66 13.89
CA ILE A 1074 26.04 -3.43 14.10
C ILE A 1074 25.33 -4.66 14.68
N VAL A 1075 25.75 -5.88 14.35
CA VAL A 1075 25.24 -7.10 15.01
C VAL A 1075 25.77 -7.20 16.44
N ALA A 1076 27.06 -6.91 16.66
CA ALA A 1076 27.70 -6.98 17.96
C ALA A 1076 27.22 -5.93 18.98
N ASN A 1077 26.98 -4.69 18.54
CA ASN A 1077 26.76 -3.53 19.42
C ASN A 1077 25.51 -2.70 19.10
N GLY A 1078 24.82 -2.99 18.00
CA GLY A 1078 23.59 -2.30 17.60
C GLY A 1078 22.39 -2.66 18.48
N LEU A 1079 21.32 -1.88 18.37
CA LEU A 1079 20.14 -2.03 19.23
C LEU A 1079 19.42 -3.36 18.97
N VAL A 1080 19.23 -3.75 17.71
CA VAL A 1080 18.63 -5.06 17.35
C VAL A 1080 19.43 -6.22 17.95
N GLY A 1081 20.76 -6.19 17.85
CA GLY A 1081 21.64 -7.19 18.47
C GLY A 1081 21.38 -7.35 19.97
N ARG A 1082 21.29 -6.22 20.70
CA ARG A 1082 20.91 -6.21 22.13
C ARG A 1082 19.50 -6.76 22.38
N TRP A 1083 18.51 -6.41 21.56
CA TRP A 1083 17.13 -6.86 21.75
C TRP A 1083 16.93 -8.36 21.57
N VAL A 1084 17.72 -8.97 20.67
CA VAL A 1084 17.67 -10.41 20.39
C VAL A 1084 18.62 -11.22 21.27
N THR A 1085 19.64 -10.62 21.88
CA THR A 1085 20.47 -11.32 22.89
C THR A 1085 19.90 -11.24 24.30
N THR A 1086 19.09 -10.21 24.61
CA THR A 1086 18.47 -10.06 25.94
C THR A 1086 17.37 -11.09 26.15
N LEU A 1087 17.53 -11.97 27.15
CA LEU A 1087 16.54 -12.96 27.53
C LEU A 1087 15.38 -12.29 28.29
N SER A 1088 14.40 -11.78 27.55
CA SER A 1088 13.12 -11.26 28.05
C SER A 1088 12.11 -12.39 28.34
N GLU A 1089 10.97 -12.08 28.96
CA GLU A 1089 9.91 -13.06 29.27
C GLU A 1089 9.35 -13.77 28.01
N ASN A 1090 9.32 -13.05 26.87
CA ASN A 1090 8.85 -13.54 25.56
C ASN A 1090 9.96 -14.14 24.67
N HIS A 1091 11.14 -14.43 25.23
CA HIS A 1091 12.29 -14.94 24.46
C HIS A 1091 12.32 -16.48 24.44
N ALA A 1092 12.51 -17.10 23.27
CA ALA A 1092 12.49 -18.55 23.12
C ALA A 1092 13.57 -19.28 23.93
N LEU A 1093 14.75 -18.68 24.13
CA LEU A 1093 15.75 -19.27 25.04
C LEU A 1093 15.40 -19.12 26.53
N THR A 1094 14.54 -18.16 26.90
CA THR A 1094 13.97 -18.10 28.26
C THR A 1094 13.04 -19.29 28.45
N GLU A 1095 12.15 -19.55 27.48
CA GLU A 1095 11.26 -20.72 27.51
C GLU A 1095 12.05 -22.04 27.56
N LEU A 1096 13.07 -22.20 26.70
CA LEU A 1096 13.95 -23.38 26.70
C LEU A 1096 14.67 -23.56 28.05
N ALA A 1097 15.17 -22.49 28.66
CA ALA A 1097 15.84 -22.53 29.96
C ALA A 1097 14.88 -22.93 31.09
N LEU A 1098 13.60 -22.53 31.03
CA LEU A 1098 12.60 -22.85 32.07
C LEU A 1098 12.13 -24.31 32.07
N ARG A 1099 12.53 -25.14 31.10
CA ARG A 1099 12.15 -26.56 31.04
C ARG A 1099 12.87 -27.37 32.13
N GLU A 1100 12.12 -27.89 33.11
CA GLU A 1100 12.68 -28.52 34.32
C GLU A 1100 13.53 -29.78 34.06
N ASN A 1101 13.12 -30.64 33.11
CA ASN A 1101 13.77 -31.94 32.82
C ASN A 1101 14.85 -31.87 31.73
N LEU A 1102 15.42 -30.70 31.46
CA LEU A 1102 16.44 -30.49 30.43
C LEU A 1102 17.85 -30.63 31.02
N THR A 1103 18.71 -31.46 30.43
CA THR A 1103 20.14 -31.50 30.81
C THR A 1103 20.92 -30.35 30.18
N LEU A 1104 22.07 -29.98 30.78
CA LEU A 1104 22.93 -28.93 30.25
C LEU A 1104 23.37 -29.17 28.80
N ASN A 1105 23.71 -30.41 28.45
CA ASN A 1105 24.08 -30.76 27.07
C ASN A 1105 22.92 -30.55 26.09
N GLN A 1106 21.70 -30.96 26.45
CA GLN A 1106 20.51 -30.75 25.62
C GLN A 1106 20.14 -29.27 25.49
N PHE A 1107 20.40 -28.46 26.52
CA PHE A 1107 20.27 -27.01 26.42
C PHE A 1107 21.26 -26.42 25.41
N ILE A 1108 22.55 -26.78 25.49
CA ILE A 1108 23.58 -26.33 24.55
C ILE A 1108 23.25 -26.76 23.11
N GLU A 1109 22.86 -28.02 22.90
CA GLU A 1109 22.39 -28.54 21.59
C GLU A 1109 21.19 -27.75 21.07
N GLY A 1110 20.20 -27.46 21.92
CA GLY A 1110 19.02 -26.67 21.57
C GLY A 1110 19.36 -25.25 21.13
N VAL A 1111 20.31 -24.59 21.80
CA VAL A 1111 20.81 -23.26 21.38
C VAL A 1111 21.54 -23.36 20.04
N PHE A 1112 22.44 -24.32 19.87
CA PHE A 1112 23.18 -24.50 18.61
C PHE A 1112 22.27 -24.79 17.41
N LYS A 1113 21.29 -25.68 17.56
CA LYS A 1113 20.26 -25.94 16.54
C LYS A 1113 19.45 -24.70 16.21
N ARG A 1114 19.06 -23.92 17.22
CA ARG A 1114 18.27 -22.71 16.99
C ARG A 1114 19.05 -21.59 16.28
N VAL A 1115 20.33 -21.39 16.61
CA VAL A 1115 21.14 -20.28 16.09
C VAL A 1115 21.86 -20.63 14.77
N LEU A 1116 22.56 -21.76 14.75
CA LEU A 1116 23.45 -22.17 13.66
C LEU A 1116 22.88 -23.35 12.84
N SER A 1117 21.74 -23.91 13.25
CA SER A 1117 21.07 -25.02 12.54
C SER A 1117 21.89 -26.32 12.50
N ARG A 1118 22.87 -26.49 13.38
CA ARG A 1118 23.71 -27.69 13.50
C ARG A 1118 23.90 -28.11 14.95
N GLU A 1119 24.54 -29.27 15.16
CA GLU A 1119 25.02 -29.68 16.49
C GLU A 1119 26.30 -28.90 16.89
N PRO A 1120 26.58 -28.74 18.20
CA PRO A 1120 27.88 -28.28 18.68
C PRO A 1120 28.96 -29.35 18.46
N SER A 1121 30.14 -28.93 18.04
CA SER A 1121 31.34 -29.77 18.06
C SER A 1121 31.75 -30.13 19.50
N ASP A 1122 32.57 -31.17 19.66
CA ASP A 1122 33.05 -31.60 20.98
C ASP A 1122 33.77 -30.48 21.75
N SER A 1123 34.55 -29.64 21.07
CA SER A 1123 35.23 -28.49 21.69
C SER A 1123 34.26 -27.38 22.09
N GLU A 1124 33.28 -27.04 21.24
CA GLU A 1124 32.25 -26.05 21.59
C GLU A 1124 31.41 -26.53 22.77
N ARG A 1125 31.02 -27.81 22.78
CA ARG A 1125 30.26 -28.44 23.86
C ARG A 1125 31.00 -28.36 25.20
N VAL A 1126 32.31 -28.64 25.22
CA VAL A 1126 33.14 -28.50 26.44
C VAL A 1126 33.19 -27.04 26.91
N ILE A 1127 33.46 -26.09 26.01
CA ILE A 1127 33.55 -24.65 26.34
C ILE A 1127 32.26 -24.13 26.98
N TYR A 1128 31.11 -24.38 26.36
CA TYR A 1128 29.84 -23.88 26.88
C TYR A 1128 29.35 -24.67 28.11
N ALA A 1129 29.69 -25.96 28.24
CA ALA A 1129 29.41 -26.70 29.46
C ALA A 1129 30.20 -26.16 30.67
N GLU A 1130 31.46 -25.77 30.48
CA GLU A 1130 32.26 -25.10 31.53
C GLU A 1130 31.59 -23.80 32.00
N ILE A 1131 31.22 -22.91 31.07
CA ILE A 1131 30.63 -21.59 31.34
C ILE A 1131 29.24 -21.67 31.99
N LEU A 1132 28.42 -22.65 31.60
CA LEU A 1132 27.00 -22.74 32.00
C LEU A 1132 26.70 -23.74 33.11
N SER A 1133 27.67 -24.57 33.52
CA SER A 1133 27.48 -25.57 34.58
C SER A 1133 27.22 -24.94 35.95
N GLU A 1134 27.94 -23.86 36.30
CA GLU A 1134 27.70 -23.14 37.55
C GLU A 1134 26.33 -22.45 37.52
N GLY A 1135 25.40 -22.95 38.35
CA GLY A 1135 24.06 -22.40 38.50
C GLY A 1135 22.97 -23.07 37.66
N PHE A 1136 23.30 -23.98 36.73
CA PHE A 1136 22.30 -24.62 35.86
C PHE A 1136 21.11 -25.24 36.62
N ASP A 1137 21.38 -26.04 37.67
CA ASP A 1137 20.33 -26.69 38.48
C ASP A 1137 19.50 -25.72 39.33
N LYS A 1138 19.96 -24.46 39.48
CA LYS A 1138 19.30 -23.40 40.25
C LYS A 1138 18.85 -22.22 39.38
N ARG A 1139 18.90 -22.39 38.05
CA ARG A 1139 18.64 -21.32 37.07
C ARG A 1139 17.23 -20.75 37.13
N ILE A 1140 16.25 -21.50 37.63
CA ILE A 1140 14.85 -21.08 37.69
C ILE A 1140 14.56 -20.40 39.03
N VAL A 1141 14.14 -19.13 38.98
CA VAL A 1141 13.71 -18.38 40.17
C VAL A 1141 12.27 -18.78 40.53
N PRO A 1142 12.01 -19.28 41.76
CA PRO A 1142 10.66 -19.62 42.22
C PRO A 1142 9.72 -18.42 42.14
N GLU A 1143 8.48 -18.63 41.70
CA GLU A 1143 7.52 -17.55 41.42
C GLU A 1143 7.30 -16.60 42.62
N ASN A 1144 7.23 -17.15 43.83
CA ASN A 1144 7.08 -16.39 45.08
C ASN A 1144 8.32 -15.57 45.49
N GLN A 1145 9.45 -15.73 44.79
CA GLN A 1145 10.69 -14.98 44.97
C GLN A 1145 10.98 -14.02 43.81
N ARG A 1146 10.18 -14.04 42.73
CA ARG A 1146 10.38 -13.16 41.58
C ARG A 1146 10.08 -11.71 41.96
N PRO A 1147 10.97 -10.75 41.70
CA PRO A 1147 10.64 -9.33 41.80
C PRO A 1147 9.53 -8.98 40.80
N LYS A 1148 8.76 -7.93 41.08
CA LYS A 1148 7.72 -7.47 40.14
C LYS A 1148 8.37 -7.13 38.78
N PRO A 1149 7.84 -7.64 37.64
CA PRO A 1149 8.31 -7.26 36.32
C PRO A 1149 8.26 -5.74 36.13
N LYS A 1150 9.32 -5.18 35.53
CA LYS A 1150 9.32 -3.78 35.12
C LYS A 1150 8.41 -3.60 33.90
N ARG A 1151 7.71 -2.48 33.84
CA ARG A 1151 6.91 -2.05 32.69
C ARG A 1151 7.22 -0.59 32.41
N TRP A 1152 7.10 -0.20 31.14
CA TRP A 1152 7.23 1.19 30.73
C TRP A 1152 6.00 1.99 31.14
N GLU A 1153 6.19 3.22 31.65
CA GLU A 1153 5.10 4.18 31.83
C GLU A 1153 4.60 4.65 30.45
N GLN A 1154 3.31 4.93 30.32
CA GLN A 1154 2.75 5.36 29.04
C GLN A 1154 3.25 6.77 28.65
N LEU A 1155 3.45 7.01 27.35
CA LEU A 1155 3.77 8.33 26.78
C LEU A 1155 2.55 8.90 26.04
N GLY A 1156 2.52 10.23 25.89
CA GLY A 1156 1.65 10.89 24.92
C GLY A 1156 2.06 10.53 23.48
N HIS A 1157 1.12 10.63 22.53
CA HIS A 1157 1.42 10.28 21.14
C HIS A 1157 1.88 11.49 20.33
N VAL A 1158 2.91 11.28 19.51
CA VAL A 1158 3.47 12.30 18.61
C VAL A 1158 3.16 11.92 17.17
N ALA A 1159 2.66 12.90 16.41
CA ALA A 1159 2.12 12.75 15.07
C ALA A 1159 2.37 14.02 14.23
N TRP A 1160 2.06 13.96 12.93
CA TRP A 1160 2.16 15.12 12.03
C TRP A 1160 1.41 16.35 12.55
N SER A 1161 0.31 16.16 13.30
CA SER A 1161 -0.50 17.25 13.85
C SER A 1161 0.16 18.05 15.00
N ASN A 1162 1.10 17.47 15.77
CA ASN A 1162 1.61 18.07 17.02
C ASN A 1162 3.16 18.14 17.14
N HIS A 1163 3.89 17.73 16.10
CA HIS A 1163 5.35 17.59 16.09
C HIS A 1163 6.19 18.88 16.22
N LEU A 1164 5.59 20.07 16.31
CA LEU A 1164 6.29 21.35 16.55
C LEU A 1164 6.20 21.84 18.00
N SER A 1165 5.62 21.02 18.89
CA SER A 1165 5.60 21.28 20.33
C SER A 1165 6.91 20.85 21.03
N GLU A 1166 7.24 21.48 22.15
CA GLU A 1166 8.41 21.07 22.97
C GLU A 1166 8.24 19.65 23.53
N GLU A 1167 7.01 19.32 23.96
CA GLU A 1167 6.68 18.02 24.55
C GLU A 1167 6.85 16.87 23.55
N ALA A 1168 6.54 17.10 22.26
CA ALA A 1168 6.81 16.11 21.21
C ALA A 1168 8.31 15.72 21.12
N ASN A 1169 9.22 16.67 21.28
CA ASN A 1169 10.65 16.38 21.30
C ASN A 1169 11.06 15.58 22.55
N ARG A 1170 10.53 15.94 23.73
CA ARG A 1170 10.80 15.21 24.98
C ARG A 1170 10.34 13.75 24.91
N ILE A 1171 9.14 13.52 24.36
CA ILE A 1171 8.59 12.19 24.15
C ILE A 1171 9.44 11.40 23.16
N LYS A 1172 9.89 11.98 22.04
CA LYS A 1172 10.77 11.25 21.10
C LYS A 1172 12.12 10.88 21.71
N VAL A 1173 12.76 11.77 22.47
CA VAL A 1173 13.99 11.46 23.22
C VAL A 1173 13.77 10.33 24.24
N GLU A 1174 12.57 10.24 24.83
CA GLU A 1174 12.22 9.12 25.72
C GLU A 1174 11.92 7.83 24.94
N MET A 1175 11.27 7.89 23.77
CA MET A 1175 11.12 6.75 22.86
C MET A 1175 12.48 6.20 22.39
N GLU A 1176 13.44 7.07 22.06
CA GLU A 1176 14.81 6.70 21.69
C GLU A 1176 15.53 5.97 22.83
N LYS A 1177 15.43 6.43 24.07
CA LYS A 1177 15.99 5.72 25.24
C LYS A 1177 15.35 4.35 25.44
N ARG A 1178 14.03 4.24 25.27
CA ARG A 1178 13.30 2.97 25.38
C ARG A 1178 13.69 2.00 24.29
N ALA A 1179 13.82 2.46 23.05
CA ALA A 1179 14.40 1.67 21.96
C ALA A 1179 15.85 1.25 22.28
N ALA A 1180 16.67 2.13 22.86
CA ALA A 1180 18.03 1.79 23.25
C ALA A 1180 18.13 0.75 24.39
N ILE A 1181 17.13 0.69 25.27
CA ILE A 1181 17.06 -0.30 26.36
C ILE A 1181 16.45 -1.63 25.87
N GLY A 1182 15.40 -1.56 25.05
CA GLY A 1182 14.62 -2.72 24.62
C GLY A 1182 13.71 -3.26 25.73
N ASP A 1183 13.45 -4.56 25.68
CA ASP A 1183 12.68 -5.25 26.71
C ASP A 1183 13.49 -5.45 27.99
N PHE A 1184 12.79 -5.49 29.12
CA PHE A 1184 13.44 -5.83 30.38
C PHE A 1184 13.82 -7.33 30.41
N PRO A 1185 15.02 -7.69 30.89
CA PRO A 1185 15.39 -9.08 31.08
C PRO A 1185 14.43 -9.80 32.02
N THR A 1186 14.24 -11.11 31.80
CA THR A 1186 13.35 -11.94 32.61
C THR A 1186 13.75 -11.95 34.08
N VAL A 1187 12.73 -12.01 34.94
CA VAL A 1187 12.86 -12.20 36.38
C VAL A 1187 12.68 -13.66 36.80
N ALA A 1188 12.37 -14.55 35.86
CA ALA A 1188 12.16 -15.98 36.07
C ALA A 1188 13.47 -16.80 36.06
N LEU A 1189 14.58 -16.22 35.61
CA LEU A 1189 15.90 -16.85 35.58
C LEU A 1189 16.88 -16.19 36.57
N ASP A 1190 17.80 -16.97 37.14
CA ASP A 1190 18.92 -16.43 37.92
C ASP A 1190 19.71 -15.45 37.06
N ARG A 1191 20.01 -14.29 37.62
CA ARG A 1191 20.62 -13.20 36.86
C ARG A 1191 21.98 -13.59 36.28
N LYS A 1192 22.86 -14.24 37.07
CA LYS A 1192 24.23 -14.48 36.62
C LYS A 1192 24.27 -15.63 35.60
N TRP A 1193 23.46 -16.66 35.82
CA TRP A 1193 23.32 -17.74 34.84
C TRP A 1193 22.67 -17.23 33.53
N ARG A 1194 21.64 -16.38 33.60
CA ARG A 1194 21.04 -15.72 32.43
C ARG A 1194 22.09 -14.92 31.65
N GLU A 1195 22.87 -14.07 32.32
CA GLU A 1195 23.93 -13.27 31.68
C GLU A 1195 24.95 -14.16 30.94
N ASN A 1196 25.32 -15.33 31.48
CA ASN A 1196 26.21 -16.28 30.76
C ASN A 1196 25.55 -16.89 29.50
N VAL A 1197 24.23 -17.07 29.48
CA VAL A 1197 23.48 -17.53 28.29
C VAL A 1197 23.37 -16.41 27.25
N GLU A 1198 23.18 -15.17 27.68
CA GLU A 1198 23.19 -13.98 26.82
C GLU A 1198 24.56 -13.82 26.12
N ASP A 1199 25.66 -14.04 26.85
CA ASP A 1199 27.03 -14.07 26.31
C ASP A 1199 27.24 -15.20 25.28
N MET A 1200 26.73 -16.42 25.56
CA MET A 1200 26.76 -17.54 24.61
C MET A 1200 26.01 -17.21 23.31
N LEU A 1201 24.79 -16.69 23.42
CA LEU A 1201 23.98 -16.31 22.26
C LEU A 1201 24.66 -15.20 21.45
N TRP A 1202 25.21 -14.18 22.12
CA TRP A 1202 25.97 -13.12 21.48
C TRP A 1202 27.19 -13.67 20.70
N ALA A 1203 27.93 -14.61 21.27
CA ALA A 1203 29.09 -15.22 20.61
C ALA A 1203 28.70 -16.01 19.36
N LEU A 1204 27.58 -16.75 19.40
CA LEU A 1204 27.09 -17.52 18.25
C LEU A 1204 26.57 -16.62 17.12
N LEU A 1205 25.81 -15.56 17.45
CA LEU A 1205 25.30 -14.58 16.46
C LEU A 1205 26.42 -13.76 15.80
N ASN A 1206 27.54 -13.55 16.50
CA ASN A 1206 28.72 -12.87 15.96
C ASN A 1206 29.78 -13.82 15.38
N SER A 1207 29.49 -15.12 15.32
CA SER A 1207 30.32 -16.07 14.58
C SER A 1207 30.24 -15.79 13.07
N PRO A 1208 31.31 -16.02 12.29
CA PRO A 1208 31.23 -15.89 10.83
C PRO A 1208 30.13 -16.76 10.22
N GLU A 1209 29.94 -17.96 10.76
CA GLU A 1209 28.96 -18.96 10.33
C GLU A 1209 27.52 -18.45 10.32
N PHE A 1210 27.13 -17.60 11.28
CA PHE A 1210 25.76 -17.10 11.37
C PHE A 1210 25.32 -16.37 10.08
N VAL A 1211 26.20 -15.59 9.45
CA VAL A 1211 25.86 -14.75 8.29
C VAL A 1211 26.16 -15.38 6.92
N PHE A 1212 26.59 -16.65 6.87
CA PHE A 1212 26.77 -17.38 5.62
C PHE A 1212 25.59 -18.31 5.32
N VAL A 1213 25.29 -18.44 4.03
CA VAL A 1213 24.54 -19.57 3.48
C VAL A 1213 25.56 -20.70 3.26
N PRO A 1214 25.39 -21.88 3.88
CA PRO A 1214 26.35 -22.99 3.79
C PRO A 1214 26.42 -23.60 2.39
#